data_AF-A0A2E0Z0R8-F1
#
_entry.id   AF-A0A2E0Z0R8-F1
#
_cell.length_a   1.000
_cell.length_b   1.000
_cell.length_c   1.000
_cell.angle_alpha   90.00
_cell.angle_beta   90.00
_cell.angle_gamma   90.00
#
_symmetry.space_group_name_H-M   'P 1'
#
loop_
_entity.id
_entity.type
_entity.pdbx_description
1 polymer ?
#
loop_
_entity_poly.entity_id
_entity_poly.type
_entity_poly.pdbx_seq_one_letter_code
_entity_poly.pdbx_strand_id
1 'polypeptide(L)'
;MNIKNSVKPAVLAAMVAVSGCGGGGSSSSYDASVSVQDAGPPEISWYSAAQPLVQRYCTSCHTQDSPLAPFPLETYQQVYNKLSAMTYVLEADTMPPLGFADLGTAEADILAQWLAAGAPKGDPSQAPLPSVSGGYTYHGDARAILEKYCVTCHVDGGVAPFPLDSYDKVKAVAAAAAFAVDSGDMPPWPPTPGFSRFTHERVLEPQEEFALLNWLNSGNLPEGNPQDYEPPQMPEPDAIDYDLRMPLPQPYTPTLRPDDHRCFAIEWPYDELTYVTAVDVIPDQVAEVHHVIVNVVEPAWAGTYRAASGQDGNPGWPCLLSGGLPGTPLPRQLGGWVPGSPAGAVPEGTGMAVEPGSLIVVQMHYNTLVAEPTPDQSTVLIATTDEVERPANGFLFTNPGWLRSGGMPIPAGDPNVHHSFEVPAGVLATLFGDAAQVAPGEPWVIHNGFLHMHYLATTGRTTLIRADGTEQVILDIRDWDFNWQSTYRLEQELLVNPDDRIRLECTWDNTDANQVIINGVQKPARDVEWGDGTGDEMCLMNIYMTRPKPGHHYSYKASVHIEEPGYRQAFRAGDLVPLKFLFNNFSLAEPGSHGGHDHAMDHGEDMHGGDHSAVHVGHYHVYLDTDDDNAEHLTAWDAGYYYQLPEDIEPGLHTLRVSLRGDDHHALGVEDEVTIEVVQGDPAQVESLIDVNAWTFQSAAQDSLAAHRPATVECPDNSWYNEDGALEVETGFCNYLSVAQPSLADIDSGDTLHLVLWHGNLAFPQPASAHVAISIDGNIVWQRDVAIPADAEIFDVRVPVNVSAPAGSKIEYHLHNHGYNTWTLLDLAVER
;
A
#
# COMPACT_ATOMS: atom_id res chain seq x y z
N MET A 1 -48.02 13.96 18.36
CA MET A 1 -49.19 14.36 19.18
C MET A 1 -48.73 14.37 20.64
N ASN A 2 -48.54 15.56 21.23
CA ASN A 2 -47.97 15.81 22.58
C ASN A 2 -46.50 15.34 22.83
N ILE A 3 -45.73 15.87 23.82
CA ILE A 3 -45.37 17.27 24.16
C ILE A 3 -44.27 17.28 25.27
N LYS A 4 -43.12 17.97 25.07
CA LYS A 4 -42.23 18.63 26.10
C LYS A 4 -41.61 17.73 27.22
N ASN A 5 -40.65 18.07 28.10
CA ASN A 5 -39.60 19.11 28.37
C ASN A 5 -38.71 18.55 29.56
N SER A 6 -37.55 19.05 30.03
CA SER A 6 -36.42 19.89 29.52
C SER A 6 -35.44 20.29 30.67
N VAL A 7 -34.19 20.70 30.32
CA VAL A 7 -33.31 21.66 31.08
C VAL A 7 -32.45 21.16 32.29
N LYS A 8 -31.23 21.73 32.41
CA LYS A 8 -30.14 21.57 33.41
C LYS A 8 -30.28 22.59 34.60
N PRO A 9 -29.26 23.06 35.39
CA PRO A 9 -27.95 22.52 35.85
C PRO A 9 -27.62 22.78 37.38
N ALA A 10 -26.37 22.46 37.81
CA ALA A 10 -25.42 23.31 38.60
C ALA A 10 -25.10 23.14 40.13
N VAL A 11 -23.83 22.74 40.41
CA VAL A 11 -22.74 23.49 41.14
C VAL A 11 -22.55 23.51 42.70
N LEU A 12 -21.27 23.25 43.10
CA LEU A 12 -20.44 23.70 44.26
C LEU A 12 -20.08 22.77 45.47
N ALA A 13 -18.87 22.99 46.03
CA ALA A 13 -18.08 22.12 46.94
C ALA A 13 -17.80 22.70 48.36
N ALA A 14 -17.15 21.93 49.27
CA ALA A 14 -16.23 22.40 50.35
C ALA A 14 -15.59 21.26 51.22
N MET A 15 -14.46 21.54 51.90
CA MET A 15 -13.65 20.61 52.76
C MET A 15 -13.76 20.88 54.29
N VAL A 16 -13.20 20.00 55.16
CA VAL A 16 -12.23 20.25 56.29
C VAL A 16 -12.07 19.03 57.25
N ALA A 17 -10.95 18.91 58.01
CA ALA A 17 -10.44 17.68 58.70
C ALA A 17 -10.21 17.79 60.25
N VAL A 18 -9.53 16.79 60.88
CA VAL A 18 -8.49 16.86 61.99
C VAL A 18 -8.55 15.81 63.19
N SER A 19 -7.57 14.86 63.20
CA SER A 19 -6.74 14.23 64.30
C SER A 19 -7.25 13.58 65.64
N GLY A 20 -6.50 12.55 66.15
CA GLY A 20 -6.44 12.12 67.58
C GLY A 20 -5.58 10.85 67.91
N CYS A 21 -4.81 10.81 69.02
CA CYS A 21 -3.68 9.84 69.27
C CYS A 21 -3.81 8.85 70.48
N GLY A 22 -3.06 7.71 70.48
CA GLY A 22 -2.11 7.39 71.58
C GLY A 22 -2.12 6.05 72.41
N GLY A 23 -1.29 5.05 72.02
CA GLY A 23 -0.17 4.45 72.84
C GLY A 23 -0.31 3.44 74.02
N GLY A 24 0.05 2.15 73.79
CA GLY A 24 1.17 1.41 74.47
C GLY A 24 1.00 0.52 75.75
N GLY A 25 1.63 -0.69 75.79
CA GLY A 25 2.16 -1.31 77.04
C GLY A 25 2.02 -2.84 77.34
N SER A 26 2.90 -3.70 76.77
CA SER A 26 3.44 -5.03 77.25
C SER A 26 2.73 -5.89 78.35
N SER A 27 2.60 -7.24 78.29
CA SER A 27 3.61 -8.28 77.97
C SER A 27 3.08 -9.75 78.01
N SER A 28 3.86 -10.69 77.41
CA SER A 28 3.98 -12.15 77.68
C SER A 28 3.01 -13.20 77.06
N SER A 29 3.66 -14.21 76.44
CA SER A 29 3.30 -15.64 76.30
C SER A 29 2.03 -16.07 75.56
N TYR A 30 2.26 -16.60 74.34
CA TYR A 30 1.42 -17.44 73.47
C TYR A 30 0.19 -18.15 74.09
N ASP A 31 -0.99 -17.74 73.64
CA ASP A 31 -2.11 -18.64 73.31
C ASP A 31 -2.72 -18.17 71.96
N ALA A 32 -3.27 -19.07 71.16
CA ALA A 32 -3.65 -18.84 69.76
C ALA A 32 -5.08 -18.27 69.61
N SER A 33 -5.38 -17.19 70.33
CA SER A 33 -6.64 -16.44 70.17
C SER A 33 -6.48 -14.95 70.52
N VAL A 34 -6.12 -14.14 69.53
CA VAL A 34 -6.08 -12.67 69.67
C VAL A 34 -6.92 -12.05 68.56
N SER A 35 -7.77 -11.11 68.99
CA SER A 35 -8.70 -10.30 68.21
C SER A 35 -8.19 -9.84 66.83
N VAL A 36 -9.08 -9.89 65.84
CA VAL A 36 -9.15 -8.83 64.83
C VAL A 36 -9.22 -7.50 65.58
N GLN A 37 -8.16 -6.70 65.51
CA GLN A 37 -8.28 -5.27 65.78
C GLN A 37 -9.05 -4.66 64.62
N ASP A 38 -9.92 -3.69 64.89
CA ASP A 38 -10.50 -2.85 63.86
C ASP A 38 -9.40 -1.99 63.23
N ALA A 39 -8.67 -2.59 62.28
CA ALA A 39 -8.12 -1.82 61.18
C ALA A 39 -9.32 -1.15 60.50
N GLY A 40 -9.29 0.19 60.43
CA GLY A 40 -10.16 0.90 59.49
C GLY A 40 -9.91 0.40 58.07
N PRO A 41 -10.78 0.75 57.10
CA PRO A 41 -10.54 0.42 55.70
C PRO A 41 -9.09 0.76 55.32
N PRO A 42 -8.35 -0.16 54.69
CA PRO A 42 -6.89 -0.04 54.55
C PRO A 42 -6.55 1.30 53.90
N GLU A 43 -5.63 2.03 54.54
CA GLU A 43 -5.35 3.42 54.20
C GLU A 43 -4.93 3.50 52.72
N ILE A 44 -5.75 4.18 51.91
CA ILE A 44 -5.61 4.21 50.46
C ILE A 44 -4.29 4.93 50.14
N SER A 45 -3.33 4.18 49.61
CA SER A 45 -1.95 4.62 49.42
C SER A 45 -1.36 4.11 48.11
N TRP A 46 -0.16 4.55 47.78
CA TRP A 46 0.58 4.07 46.62
C TRP A 46 0.72 2.54 46.65
N TYR A 47 1.34 1.99 47.70
CA TYR A 47 1.56 0.55 47.76
C TYR A 47 0.25 -0.25 47.93
N SER A 48 -0.72 0.25 48.70
CA SER A 48 -1.96 -0.49 48.99
C SER A 48 -3.02 -0.45 47.89
N ALA A 49 -3.02 0.56 47.01
CA ALA A 49 -4.11 0.80 46.06
C ALA A 49 -3.68 1.38 44.70
N ALA A 50 -2.89 2.45 44.66
CA ALA A 50 -2.67 3.19 43.41
C ALA A 50 -1.59 2.57 42.49
N GLN A 51 -0.54 1.96 43.04
CA GLN A 51 0.53 1.33 42.27
C GLN A 51 0.02 0.30 41.25
N PRO A 52 -0.79 -0.72 41.61
CA PRO A 52 -1.24 -1.72 40.64
C PRO A 52 -2.13 -1.12 39.54
N LEU A 53 -2.89 -0.06 39.83
CA LEU A 53 -3.72 0.62 38.82
C LEU A 53 -2.85 1.43 37.85
N VAL A 54 -1.90 2.23 38.34
CA VAL A 54 -0.95 2.96 37.48
C VAL A 54 -0.10 1.99 36.64
N GLN A 55 0.29 0.85 37.21
CA GLN A 55 1.06 -0.19 36.49
C GLN A 55 0.24 -0.97 35.45
N ARG A 56 -1.09 -1.03 35.59
CA ARG A 56 -1.99 -1.70 34.63
C ARG A 56 -2.46 -0.77 33.52
N TYR A 57 -2.70 0.50 33.85
CA TYR A 57 -3.45 1.44 33.01
C TYR A 57 -2.63 2.64 32.51
N CYS A 58 -1.45 2.89 33.06
CA CYS A 58 -0.65 4.07 32.71
C CYS A 58 0.76 3.71 32.22
N THR A 59 1.46 2.75 32.85
CA THR A 59 2.86 2.49 32.50
C THR A 59 3.07 1.84 31.13
N SER A 60 2.03 1.34 30.46
CA SER A 60 2.09 0.96 29.04
C SER A 60 2.44 2.17 28.15
N CYS A 61 1.77 3.30 28.36
CA CYS A 61 2.07 4.56 27.69
C CYS A 61 3.24 5.29 28.35
N HIS A 62 3.45 5.11 29.65
CA HIS A 62 4.38 5.85 30.49
C HIS A 62 5.52 4.98 31.09
N THR A 63 6.32 4.30 30.27
CA THR A 63 7.62 3.73 30.70
C THR A 63 8.73 4.79 30.65
N GLN A 64 9.94 4.45 31.11
CA GLN A 64 11.16 5.26 31.00
C GLN A 64 11.53 5.61 29.54
N ASP A 65 11.11 4.77 28.59
CA ASP A 65 11.56 4.74 27.19
C ASP A 65 10.38 4.67 26.19
N SER A 66 9.14 4.99 26.60
CA SER A 66 7.96 4.91 25.73
C SER A 66 7.76 6.17 24.88
N PRO A 67 7.52 6.07 23.56
CA PRO A 67 7.18 7.22 22.73
C PRO A 67 5.75 7.74 22.99
N LEU A 68 4.88 6.91 23.59
CA LEU A 68 3.45 7.18 23.73
C LEU A 68 3.10 8.25 24.77
N ALA A 69 4.02 8.64 25.66
CA ALA A 69 3.80 9.74 26.58
C ALA A 69 5.11 10.40 27.06
N PRO A 70 5.16 11.75 27.17
CA PRO A 70 6.39 12.51 27.41
C PRO A 70 6.95 12.45 28.85
N PHE A 71 6.63 11.41 29.62
CA PHE A 71 7.20 11.14 30.94
C PHE A 71 6.83 9.74 31.46
N PRO A 72 7.75 9.03 32.14
CA PRO A 72 7.45 7.78 32.85
C PRO A 72 6.51 7.97 34.05
N LEU A 73 5.87 6.88 34.48
CA LEU A 73 5.03 6.78 35.69
C LEU A 73 5.32 5.48 36.51
N GLU A 74 6.43 4.80 36.26
CA GLU A 74 6.73 3.47 36.82
C GLU A 74 7.00 3.47 38.33
N THR A 75 7.49 4.58 38.86
CA THR A 75 7.85 4.76 40.26
C THR A 75 6.96 5.82 40.92
N TYR A 76 6.71 5.64 42.22
CA TYR A 76 6.02 6.62 43.06
C TYR A 76 6.51 8.06 42.85
N GLN A 77 7.81 8.29 42.64
CA GLN A 77 8.32 9.66 42.55
C GLN A 77 7.99 10.32 41.21
N GLN A 78 8.01 9.55 40.10
CA GLN A 78 7.55 10.05 38.80
C GLN A 78 6.06 10.40 38.85
N VAL A 79 5.23 9.51 39.40
CA VAL A 79 3.79 9.71 39.64
C VAL A 79 3.51 10.90 40.55
N TYR A 80 4.21 11.01 41.68
CA TYR A 80 4.07 12.10 42.64
C TYR A 80 4.47 13.46 42.05
N ASN A 81 5.32 13.49 41.02
CA ASN A 81 5.66 14.71 40.29
C ASN A 81 4.60 15.10 39.24
N LYS A 82 3.57 14.26 38.99
CA LYS A 82 2.56 14.42 37.93
C LYS A 82 1.11 14.43 38.43
N LEU A 83 0.89 14.40 39.75
CA LEU A 83 -0.44 14.28 40.39
C LEU A 83 -1.48 15.27 39.85
N SER A 84 -1.12 16.53 39.59
CA SER A 84 -2.07 17.52 39.06
C SER A 84 -2.53 17.23 37.63
N ALA A 85 -1.68 16.61 36.81
CA ALA A 85 -2.07 16.14 35.47
C ALA A 85 -2.96 14.90 35.58
N MET A 86 -2.62 13.98 36.50
CA MET A 86 -3.43 12.78 36.76
C MET A 86 -4.83 13.12 37.30
N THR A 87 -4.95 14.07 38.24
CA THR A 87 -6.24 14.59 38.68
C THR A 87 -7.02 15.18 37.52
N TYR A 88 -6.39 15.99 36.66
CA TYR A 88 -7.06 16.62 35.52
C TYR A 88 -7.64 15.59 34.54
N VAL A 89 -6.85 14.61 34.10
CA VAL A 89 -7.35 13.62 33.11
C VAL A 89 -8.40 12.66 33.68
N LEU A 90 -8.35 12.37 34.99
CA LEU A 90 -9.37 11.58 35.70
C LEU A 90 -10.65 12.38 36.01
N GLU A 91 -10.57 13.71 36.14
CA GLU A 91 -11.74 14.59 36.26
C GLU A 91 -12.36 14.94 34.90
N ALA A 92 -11.58 14.86 33.81
CA ALA A 92 -12.00 15.20 32.46
C ALA A 92 -12.41 14.00 31.59
N ASP A 93 -12.10 12.77 32.02
CA ASP A 93 -12.37 11.52 31.28
C ASP A 93 -11.62 11.46 29.93
N THR A 94 -10.35 11.90 29.93
CA THR A 94 -9.52 12.06 28.72
C THR A 94 -8.27 11.18 28.67
N MET A 95 -8.16 10.16 29.53
CA MET A 95 -7.07 9.18 29.51
C MET A 95 -7.58 7.80 29.97
N PRO A 96 -7.09 6.70 29.38
CA PRO A 96 -6.04 6.66 28.36
C PRO A 96 -6.57 7.04 26.95
N PRO A 97 -5.73 7.13 25.92
CA PRO A 97 -6.18 7.36 24.54
C PRO A 97 -7.02 6.19 24.00
N LEU A 98 -7.77 6.44 22.93
CA LEU A 98 -8.46 5.38 22.19
C LEU A 98 -7.48 4.27 21.78
N GLY A 99 -7.88 3.01 21.97
CA GLY A 99 -7.03 1.83 21.72
C GLY A 99 -6.31 1.29 22.97
N PHE A 100 -6.34 2.00 24.09
CA PHE A 100 -5.81 1.51 25.37
C PHE A 100 -6.92 1.07 26.32
N ALA A 101 -6.59 0.22 27.30
CA ALA A 101 -7.58 -0.33 28.23
C ALA A 101 -8.13 0.74 29.18
N ASP A 102 -9.42 1.04 29.11
CA ASP A 102 -10.07 2.02 29.99
C ASP A 102 -9.99 1.66 31.48
N LEU A 103 -9.82 2.70 32.29
CA LEU A 103 -9.85 2.59 33.75
C LEU A 103 -11.30 2.51 34.23
N GLY A 104 -11.73 1.32 34.68
CA GLY A 104 -13.11 1.08 35.10
C GLY A 104 -13.56 2.04 36.22
N THR A 105 -14.84 2.42 36.27
CA THR A 105 -15.35 3.48 37.16
C THR A 105 -14.96 3.30 38.64
N ALA A 106 -14.96 2.05 39.12
CA ALA A 106 -14.56 1.71 40.50
C ALA A 106 -13.04 1.83 40.74
N GLU A 107 -12.22 1.67 39.70
CA GLU A 107 -10.76 1.81 39.74
C GLU A 107 -10.36 3.30 39.59
N ALA A 108 -11.10 4.06 38.78
CA ALA A 108 -11.06 5.53 38.72
C ALA A 108 -11.44 6.16 40.07
N ASP A 109 -12.52 5.71 40.71
CA ASP A 109 -12.91 6.12 42.07
C ASP A 109 -11.77 5.88 43.09
N ILE A 110 -11.01 4.78 42.96
CA ILE A 110 -9.90 4.46 43.87
C ILE A 110 -8.70 5.39 43.63
N LEU A 111 -8.33 5.67 42.37
CA LEU A 111 -7.25 6.62 42.07
C LEU A 111 -7.65 8.05 42.45
N ALA A 112 -8.89 8.48 42.19
CA ALA A 112 -9.41 9.77 42.61
C ALA A 112 -9.40 9.94 44.14
N GLN A 113 -9.80 8.90 44.90
CA GLN A 113 -9.71 8.91 46.37
C GLN A 113 -8.26 8.97 46.87
N TRP A 114 -7.32 8.27 46.22
CA TRP A 114 -5.90 8.34 46.56
C TRP A 114 -5.31 9.74 46.31
N LEU A 115 -5.63 10.35 45.16
CA LEU A 115 -5.20 11.70 44.81
C LEU A 115 -5.79 12.74 45.78
N ALA A 116 -7.09 12.64 46.10
CA ALA A 116 -7.77 13.50 47.07
C ALA A 116 -7.24 13.35 48.50
N ALA A 117 -6.69 12.19 48.86
CA ALA A 117 -5.98 11.97 50.13
C ALA A 117 -4.56 12.58 50.18
N GLY A 118 -4.11 13.23 49.10
CA GLY A 118 -2.77 13.80 48.98
C GLY A 118 -1.71 12.79 48.50
N ALA A 119 -2.13 11.77 47.75
CA ALA A 119 -1.28 10.72 47.18
C ALA A 119 -0.30 10.05 48.18
N PRO A 120 -0.76 9.62 49.38
CA PRO A 120 0.13 9.10 50.42
C PRO A 120 0.84 7.81 49.96
N LYS A 121 2.11 7.65 50.35
CA LYS A 121 2.95 6.55 49.87
C LYS A 121 2.62 5.18 50.49
N GLY A 122 2.25 5.14 51.77
CA GLY A 122 2.02 3.89 52.51
C GLY A 122 3.27 3.06 52.76
N ASP A 123 3.10 1.83 53.24
CA ASP A 123 4.17 0.88 53.54
C ASP A 123 4.27 -0.22 52.44
N PRO A 124 5.45 -0.50 51.86
CA PRO A 124 5.63 -1.57 50.86
C PRO A 124 5.16 -2.96 51.32
N SER A 125 5.15 -3.25 52.63
CA SER A 125 4.66 -4.52 53.18
C SER A 125 3.13 -4.65 53.19
N GLN A 126 2.41 -3.57 52.86
CA GLN A 126 0.97 -3.55 52.64
C GLN A 126 0.58 -3.68 51.16
N ALA A 127 1.55 -3.85 50.25
CA ALA A 127 1.27 -4.09 48.84
C ALA A 127 0.47 -5.40 48.67
N PRO A 128 -0.61 -5.40 47.87
CA PRO A 128 -1.29 -6.64 47.48
C PRO A 128 -0.29 -7.62 46.86
N LEU A 129 -0.34 -8.89 47.27
CA LEU A 129 0.45 -9.94 46.61
C LEU A 129 0.04 -10.01 45.13
N PRO A 130 0.98 -10.04 44.15
CA PRO A 130 0.62 -9.92 42.74
C PRO A 130 -0.30 -11.03 42.24
N SER A 131 -1.58 -10.70 42.07
CA SER A 131 -2.48 -11.38 41.14
C SER A 131 -2.26 -10.78 39.75
N VAL A 132 -1.40 -11.40 38.95
CA VAL A 132 -1.09 -10.92 37.59
C VAL A 132 -2.26 -11.27 36.66
N SER A 133 -3.02 -10.23 36.29
CA SER A 133 -4.06 -10.26 35.27
C SER A 133 -4.19 -8.86 34.66
N GLY A 134 -3.74 -8.61 33.44
CA GLY A 134 -2.98 -9.49 32.55
C GLY A 134 -2.30 -8.67 31.44
N GLY A 135 -1.36 -9.28 30.72
CA GLY A 135 -1.04 -8.86 29.34
C GLY A 135 -1.80 -9.73 28.36
N TYR A 136 -1.68 -9.45 27.06
CA TYR A 136 -2.30 -10.22 25.98
C TYR A 136 -2.10 -11.74 26.14
N THR A 137 -3.10 -12.51 25.75
CA THR A 137 -3.20 -13.97 25.91
C THR A 137 -3.69 -14.64 24.62
N TYR A 138 -3.52 -15.96 24.53
CA TYR A 138 -4.09 -16.72 23.42
C TYR A 138 -5.62 -16.61 23.42
N HIS A 139 -6.28 -16.92 24.53
CA HIS A 139 -7.73 -16.97 24.57
C HIS A 139 -8.42 -15.61 24.52
N GLY A 140 -7.96 -14.61 25.28
CA GLY A 140 -8.61 -13.30 25.31
C GLY A 140 -8.37 -12.44 24.07
N ASP A 141 -7.27 -12.68 23.34
CA ASP A 141 -6.72 -11.67 22.43
C ASP A 141 -6.30 -12.30 21.09
N ALA A 142 -5.25 -13.15 21.08
CA ALA A 142 -4.62 -13.59 19.83
C ALA A 142 -5.46 -14.62 19.04
N ARG A 143 -6.26 -15.46 19.69
CA ARG A 143 -6.97 -16.57 19.04
C ARG A 143 -7.99 -16.09 18.01
N ALA A 144 -8.76 -15.04 18.30
CA ALA A 144 -9.77 -14.54 17.37
C ALA A 144 -9.13 -14.01 16.07
N ILE A 145 -7.98 -13.33 16.20
CA ILE A 145 -7.20 -12.79 15.09
C ILE A 145 -6.62 -13.94 14.25
N LEU A 146 -6.00 -14.94 14.90
CA LEU A 146 -5.48 -16.14 14.25
C LEU A 146 -6.58 -16.92 13.49
N GLU A 147 -7.77 -17.05 14.08
CA GLU A 147 -8.92 -17.72 13.44
C GLU A 147 -9.51 -16.92 12.27
N LYS A 148 -9.54 -15.58 12.37
CA LYS A 148 -10.00 -14.65 11.32
C LYS A 148 -9.09 -14.63 10.10
N TYR A 149 -7.77 -14.63 10.29
CA TYR A 149 -6.79 -14.37 9.22
C TYR A 149 -5.91 -15.55 8.81
N CYS A 150 -5.51 -16.42 9.75
CA CYS A 150 -4.46 -17.41 9.50
C CYS A 150 -5.00 -18.84 9.35
N VAL A 151 -5.96 -19.25 10.19
CA VAL A 151 -6.49 -20.62 10.25
C VAL A 151 -7.26 -21.00 8.97
N THR A 152 -7.73 -20.02 8.19
CA THR A 152 -8.28 -20.23 6.82
C THR A 152 -7.34 -21.03 5.91
N CYS A 153 -6.02 -20.83 6.02
CA CYS A 153 -5.00 -21.59 5.30
C CYS A 153 -4.25 -22.59 6.20
N HIS A 154 -4.04 -22.24 7.48
CA HIS A 154 -3.28 -23.00 8.47
C HIS A 154 -4.15 -23.94 9.32
N VAL A 155 -4.74 -24.96 8.68
CA VAL A 155 -5.44 -26.10 9.33
C VAL A 155 -4.80 -27.43 8.99
N ASP A 156 -5.09 -28.47 9.77
CA ASP A 156 -4.66 -29.85 9.47
C ASP A 156 -5.19 -30.31 8.09
N GLY A 157 -4.29 -30.35 7.09
CA GLY A 157 -4.63 -30.67 5.70
C GLY A 157 -5.05 -29.47 4.83
N GLY A 158 -4.85 -28.24 5.32
CA GLY A 158 -4.95 -27.02 4.52
C GLY A 158 -3.77 -26.82 3.57
N VAL A 159 -3.74 -25.67 2.89
CA VAL A 159 -2.70 -25.30 1.93
C VAL A 159 -1.36 -24.95 2.60
N ALA A 160 -1.37 -24.43 3.82
CA ALA A 160 -0.15 -23.99 4.49
C ALA A 160 0.69 -25.17 5.03
N PRO A 161 2.04 -25.07 5.10
CA PRO A 161 2.90 -26.19 5.49
C PRO A 161 2.74 -26.70 6.92
N PHE A 162 2.05 -25.95 7.79
CA PHE A 162 1.77 -26.32 9.18
C PHE A 162 0.46 -25.66 9.67
N PRO A 163 -0.27 -26.29 10.59
CA PRO A 163 -1.50 -25.76 11.17
C PRO A 163 -1.24 -24.70 12.27
N LEU A 164 -2.20 -23.82 12.50
CA LEU A 164 -2.25 -22.81 13.57
C LEU A 164 -3.55 -22.88 14.41
N ASP A 165 -4.39 -23.89 14.16
CA ASP A 165 -5.70 -24.10 14.80
C ASP A 165 -5.71 -24.41 16.32
N SER A 166 -4.56 -24.33 17.01
CA SER A 166 -4.48 -24.50 18.47
C SER A 166 -3.28 -23.81 19.12
N TYR A 167 -3.40 -23.49 20.42
CA TYR A 167 -2.36 -22.87 21.23
C TYR A 167 -0.99 -23.56 21.11
N ASP A 168 -0.94 -24.89 21.28
CA ASP A 168 0.31 -25.67 21.20
C ASP A 168 0.94 -25.61 19.80
N LYS A 169 0.12 -25.56 18.74
CA LYS A 169 0.59 -25.45 17.34
C LYS A 169 1.19 -24.07 17.08
N VAL A 170 0.49 -22.99 17.42
CA VAL A 170 0.99 -21.61 17.28
C VAL A 170 2.25 -21.40 18.11
N LYS A 171 2.26 -21.90 19.35
CA LYS A 171 3.40 -21.82 20.27
C LYS A 171 4.66 -22.50 19.74
N ALA A 172 4.53 -23.55 18.92
CA ALA A 172 5.68 -24.23 18.31
C ALA A 172 6.39 -23.38 17.23
N VAL A 173 5.72 -22.38 16.67
CA VAL A 173 6.23 -21.52 15.58
C VAL A 173 6.20 -20.02 15.89
N ALA A 174 5.88 -19.63 17.14
CA ALA A 174 5.53 -18.25 17.50
C ALA A 174 6.55 -17.17 17.08
N ALA A 175 7.86 -17.46 17.11
CA ALA A 175 8.88 -16.51 16.66
C ALA A 175 8.92 -16.32 15.13
N ALA A 176 8.55 -17.35 14.36
CA ALA A 176 8.40 -17.24 12.90
C ALA A 176 7.06 -16.59 12.53
N ALA A 177 6.00 -16.84 13.30
CA ALA A 177 4.73 -16.13 13.17
C ALA A 177 4.87 -14.64 13.52
N ALA A 178 5.65 -14.29 14.55
CA ALA A 178 5.95 -12.90 14.88
C ALA A 178 6.67 -12.22 13.72
N PHE A 179 7.76 -12.81 13.22
CA PHE A 179 8.52 -12.28 12.10
C PHE A 179 7.65 -12.09 10.85
N ALA A 180 6.83 -13.09 10.48
CA ALA A 180 5.99 -13.02 9.27
C ALA A 180 4.83 -12.01 9.37
N VAL A 181 4.42 -11.60 10.58
CA VAL A 181 3.45 -10.51 10.78
C VAL A 181 4.18 -9.16 10.78
N ASP A 182 5.31 -9.05 11.49
CA ASP A 182 6.17 -7.86 11.59
C ASP A 182 6.81 -7.45 10.23
N SER A 183 6.93 -8.40 9.29
CA SER A 183 7.37 -8.18 7.90
C SER A 183 6.24 -7.90 6.90
N GLY A 184 4.97 -8.09 7.27
CA GLY A 184 3.83 -8.04 6.35
C GLY A 184 3.62 -9.29 5.47
N ASP A 185 4.46 -10.33 5.57
CA ASP A 185 4.29 -11.59 4.81
C ASP A 185 2.95 -12.31 5.11
N MET A 186 2.38 -12.09 6.31
CA MET A 186 1.22 -12.78 6.85
C MET A 186 0.31 -11.84 7.65
N PRO A 187 -1.02 -11.84 7.41
CA PRO A 187 -1.74 -12.53 6.34
C PRO A 187 -1.44 -11.95 4.94
N PRO A 188 -1.30 -12.79 3.90
CA PRO A 188 -0.88 -12.34 2.57
C PRO A 188 -2.00 -11.52 1.90
N TRP A 189 -1.71 -10.24 1.62
CA TRP A 189 -2.61 -9.33 0.90
C TRP A 189 -1.82 -8.36 0.01
N PRO A 190 -1.49 -8.75 -1.24
CA PRO A 190 -0.71 -7.93 -2.17
C PRO A 190 -1.28 -6.54 -2.55
N PRO A 191 -2.61 -6.30 -2.58
CA PRO A 191 -3.14 -4.97 -2.90
C PRO A 191 -2.69 -3.91 -1.88
N THR A 192 -1.96 -2.91 -2.36
CA THR A 192 -1.47 -1.81 -1.52
C THR A 192 -2.68 -1.04 -0.92
N PRO A 193 -2.70 -0.78 0.41
CA PRO A 193 -3.79 -0.06 1.06
C PRO A 193 -4.05 1.35 0.51
N GLY A 194 -5.20 1.93 0.87
CA GLY A 194 -5.54 3.35 0.61
C GLY A 194 -6.20 3.65 -0.74
N PHE A 195 -5.91 2.88 -1.80
CA PHE A 195 -6.37 3.16 -3.17
C PHE A 195 -7.84 2.83 -3.44
N SER A 196 -8.15 1.54 -3.54
CA SER A 196 -9.47 0.98 -3.78
C SER A 196 -9.76 0.00 -2.65
N ARG A 197 -10.99 0.03 -2.11
CA ARG A 197 -11.44 -0.95 -1.13
C ARG A 197 -11.98 -2.20 -1.80
N PHE A 198 -11.67 -3.36 -1.25
CA PHE A 198 -12.04 -4.67 -1.75
C PHE A 198 -12.78 -5.48 -0.69
N THR A 199 -13.76 -6.27 -1.10
CA THR A 199 -14.46 -7.17 -0.17
C THR A 199 -13.52 -8.29 0.27
N HIS A 200 -13.48 -8.56 1.58
CA HIS A 200 -12.59 -9.55 2.22
C HIS A 200 -11.09 -9.18 2.18
N GLU A 201 -10.76 -7.89 2.32
CA GLU A 201 -9.41 -7.44 2.65
C GLU A 201 -8.81 -8.25 3.81
N ARG A 202 -7.66 -8.90 3.55
CA ARG A 202 -6.90 -9.64 4.56
C ARG A 202 -5.78 -8.77 5.14
N VAL A 203 -6.12 -7.56 5.56
CA VAL A 203 -5.21 -6.65 6.28
C VAL A 203 -5.53 -6.77 7.77
N LEU A 204 -4.52 -6.85 8.63
CA LEU A 204 -4.69 -6.76 10.08
C LEU A 204 -5.04 -5.32 10.45
N GLU A 205 -6.05 -5.12 11.29
CA GLU A 205 -6.23 -3.80 11.92
C GLU A 205 -5.01 -3.50 12.81
N PRO A 206 -4.49 -2.26 12.89
CA PRO A 206 -3.29 -1.97 13.69
C PRO A 206 -3.38 -2.39 15.17
N GLN A 207 -4.60 -2.44 15.72
CA GLN A 207 -4.90 -2.93 17.06
C GLN A 207 -4.81 -4.46 17.18
N GLU A 208 -5.24 -5.19 16.14
CA GLU A 208 -5.13 -6.65 16.05
C GLU A 208 -3.67 -7.06 15.85
N GLU A 209 -2.95 -6.40 14.93
CA GLU A 209 -1.52 -6.61 14.71
C GLU A 209 -0.71 -6.38 16.00
N PHE A 210 -0.93 -5.24 16.67
CA PHE A 210 -0.25 -4.92 17.94
C PHE A 210 -0.54 -5.96 19.03
N ALA A 211 -1.79 -6.39 19.19
CA ALA A 211 -2.17 -7.42 20.18
C ALA A 211 -1.51 -8.77 19.86
N LEU A 212 -1.51 -9.18 18.59
CA LEU A 212 -0.93 -10.43 18.12
C LEU A 212 0.59 -10.43 18.29
N LEU A 213 1.29 -9.39 17.84
CA LEU A 213 2.74 -9.25 17.97
C LEU A 213 3.20 -9.17 19.43
N ASN A 214 2.50 -8.42 20.29
CA ASN A 214 2.83 -8.36 21.72
C ASN A 214 2.61 -9.70 22.42
N TRP A 215 1.56 -10.45 22.06
CA TRP A 215 1.38 -11.81 22.57
C TRP A 215 2.48 -12.75 22.08
N LEU A 216 2.78 -12.77 20.77
CA LEU A 216 3.79 -13.65 20.18
C LEU A 216 5.20 -13.37 20.74
N ASN A 217 5.56 -12.10 20.89
CA ASN A 217 6.87 -11.67 21.40
C ASN A 217 6.97 -11.65 22.95
N SER A 218 5.89 -11.97 23.67
CA SER A 218 5.88 -12.05 25.15
C SER A 218 6.90 -13.05 25.75
N GLY A 219 7.38 -14.00 24.95
CA GLY A 219 8.38 -15.02 25.32
C GLY A 219 7.87 -16.12 26.26
N ASN A 220 6.81 -15.88 27.03
CA ASN A 220 6.11 -16.91 27.81
C ASN A 220 4.80 -17.39 27.15
N LEU A 221 4.24 -16.63 26.19
CA LEU A 221 3.05 -16.98 25.40
C LEU A 221 1.89 -17.42 26.29
N PRO A 222 1.32 -16.54 27.13
CA PRO A 222 0.29 -16.94 28.09
C PRO A 222 -0.98 -17.41 27.37
N GLU A 223 -1.52 -18.55 27.79
CA GLU A 223 -2.70 -19.17 27.17
C GLU A 223 -4.00 -18.41 27.49
N GLY A 224 -4.06 -17.75 28.65
CA GLY A 224 -5.27 -17.09 29.15
C GLY A 224 -6.28 -18.09 29.72
N ASN A 225 -7.53 -17.65 29.90
CA ASN A 225 -8.63 -18.51 30.34
C ASN A 225 -9.57 -18.78 29.14
N PRO A 226 -9.92 -20.05 28.83
CA PRO A 226 -10.82 -20.39 27.70
C PRO A 226 -12.26 -19.84 27.78
N GLN A 227 -12.61 -19.07 28.81
CA GLN A 227 -13.89 -18.33 28.89
C GLN A 227 -13.76 -16.86 28.49
N ASP A 228 -12.53 -16.37 28.31
CA ASP A 228 -12.24 -14.99 27.87
C ASP A 228 -12.26 -14.89 26.33
N TYR A 229 -12.35 -16.03 25.64
CA TYR A 229 -12.41 -16.12 24.18
C TYR A 229 -13.79 -15.76 23.63
N GLU A 230 -13.83 -14.67 22.84
CA GLU A 230 -14.93 -14.34 21.95
C GLU A 230 -14.58 -14.78 20.51
N PRO A 231 -15.46 -15.49 19.79
CA PRO A 231 -15.21 -15.91 18.40
C PRO A 231 -15.20 -14.69 17.45
N PRO A 232 -14.33 -14.67 16.43
CA PRO A 232 -14.32 -13.58 15.46
C PRO A 232 -15.63 -13.54 14.66
N GLN A 233 -16.15 -12.33 14.42
CA GLN A 233 -17.32 -12.13 13.55
C GLN A 233 -16.91 -12.22 12.08
N MET A 234 -16.70 -13.45 11.60
CA MET A 234 -16.58 -13.72 10.17
C MET A 234 -17.98 -13.75 9.54
N PRO A 235 -18.17 -13.18 8.33
CA PRO A 235 -19.37 -13.49 7.54
C PRO A 235 -19.38 -15.00 7.23
N GLU A 236 -20.52 -15.66 7.39
CA GLU A 236 -20.67 -17.02 6.86
C GLU A 236 -20.59 -16.93 5.32
N PRO A 237 -19.71 -17.71 4.65
CA PRO A 237 -19.66 -17.72 3.19
C PRO A 237 -21.01 -18.13 2.61
N ASP A 238 -21.50 -17.41 1.60
CA ASP A 238 -22.75 -17.75 0.93
C ASP A 238 -22.71 -19.20 0.43
N ALA A 239 -23.73 -19.98 0.77
CA ALA A 239 -23.80 -21.39 0.45
C ALA A 239 -24.20 -21.59 -1.02
N ILE A 240 -23.20 -21.54 -1.92
CA ILE A 240 -23.37 -21.72 -3.37
C ILE A 240 -23.81 -23.16 -3.68
N ASP A 241 -25.01 -23.31 -4.27
CA ASP A 241 -25.51 -24.59 -4.76
C ASP A 241 -25.03 -24.83 -6.20
N TYR A 242 -23.92 -25.55 -6.33
CA TYR A 242 -23.31 -25.91 -7.62
C TYR A 242 -24.10 -27.04 -8.30
N ASP A 243 -25.00 -26.66 -9.21
CA ASP A 243 -25.83 -27.55 -10.01
C ASP A 243 -25.03 -28.37 -11.04
N LEU A 244 -23.89 -27.85 -11.48
CA LEU A 244 -22.97 -28.53 -12.41
C LEU A 244 -21.67 -28.95 -11.74
N ARG A 245 -21.26 -30.21 -12.02
CA ARG A 245 -20.00 -30.82 -11.57
C ARG A 245 -19.32 -31.51 -12.75
N MET A 246 -18.24 -30.91 -13.25
CA MET A 246 -17.66 -31.19 -14.57
C MET A 246 -16.19 -31.63 -14.40
N PRO A 247 -15.91 -32.94 -14.24
CA PRO A 247 -14.55 -33.46 -14.18
C PRO A 247 -13.82 -33.27 -15.52
N LEU A 248 -12.49 -33.10 -15.47
CA LEU A 248 -11.65 -33.16 -16.66
C LEU A 248 -11.97 -34.42 -17.49
N PRO A 249 -12.00 -34.34 -18.83
CA PRO A 249 -12.59 -35.39 -19.67
C PRO A 249 -11.81 -36.71 -19.65
N GLN A 250 -10.53 -36.65 -19.29
CA GLN A 250 -9.63 -37.77 -19.05
C GLN A 250 -8.61 -37.35 -17.97
N PRO A 251 -8.08 -38.26 -17.15
CA PRO A 251 -6.97 -37.95 -16.27
C PRO A 251 -5.72 -37.59 -17.08
N TYR A 252 -4.93 -36.65 -16.59
CA TYR A 252 -3.66 -36.23 -17.18
C TYR A 252 -2.52 -36.34 -16.15
N THR A 253 -1.30 -36.57 -16.62
CA THR A 253 -0.10 -36.53 -15.78
C THR A 253 0.86 -35.52 -16.39
N PRO A 254 1.30 -34.49 -15.65
CA PRO A 254 2.25 -33.50 -16.14
C PRO A 254 3.53 -34.14 -16.72
N THR A 255 3.97 -33.59 -17.85
CA THR A 255 5.05 -34.11 -18.69
C THR A 255 6.22 -33.14 -18.85
N LEU A 256 5.97 -31.85 -18.67
CA LEU A 256 6.94 -30.77 -18.72
C LEU A 256 7.42 -30.40 -17.31
N ARG A 257 8.57 -29.71 -17.23
CA ARG A 257 9.13 -29.10 -16.00
C ARG A 257 9.80 -27.76 -16.34
N PRO A 258 9.82 -26.75 -15.46
CA PRO A 258 9.23 -26.73 -14.11
C PRO A 258 7.70 -26.82 -14.10
N ASP A 259 7.05 -26.36 -15.17
CA ASP A 259 5.59 -26.24 -15.24
C ASP A 259 5.01 -26.94 -16.48
N ASP A 260 3.77 -27.41 -16.38
CA ASP A 260 2.99 -27.93 -17.50
C ASP A 260 1.63 -27.21 -17.58
N HIS A 261 1.42 -26.46 -18.66
CA HIS A 261 0.21 -25.69 -18.91
C HIS A 261 -0.69 -26.46 -19.90
N ARG A 262 -1.77 -27.08 -19.40
CA ARG A 262 -2.56 -28.06 -20.15
C ARG A 262 -4.05 -27.72 -20.21
N CYS A 263 -4.58 -27.70 -21.43
CA CYS A 263 -5.93 -27.24 -21.74
C CYS A 263 -6.85 -28.39 -22.16
N PHE A 264 -8.06 -28.39 -21.61
CA PHE A 264 -9.06 -29.44 -21.81
C PHE A 264 -10.40 -28.83 -22.21
N ALA A 265 -11.13 -29.51 -23.10
CA ALA A 265 -12.49 -29.12 -23.48
C ALA A 265 -13.53 -30.06 -22.84
N ILE A 266 -14.57 -29.47 -22.25
CA ILE A 266 -15.76 -30.16 -21.72
C ILE A 266 -16.99 -29.60 -22.44
N GLU A 267 -17.92 -30.46 -22.84
CA GLU A 267 -19.18 -30.05 -23.48
C GLU A 267 -20.08 -29.29 -22.49
N TRP A 268 -20.69 -28.17 -22.91
CA TRP A 268 -21.75 -27.53 -22.13
C TRP A 268 -23.00 -28.45 -22.09
N PRO A 269 -23.59 -28.74 -20.92
CA PRO A 269 -24.63 -29.76 -20.80
C PRO A 269 -26.05 -29.28 -21.14
N TYR A 270 -26.30 -27.97 -21.20
CA TYR A 270 -27.64 -27.40 -21.42
C TYR A 270 -27.91 -27.04 -22.88
N ASP A 271 -29.17 -27.21 -23.30
CA ASP A 271 -29.69 -26.93 -24.63
C ASP A 271 -30.50 -25.61 -24.73
N GLU A 272 -30.59 -24.86 -23.64
CA GLU A 272 -31.09 -23.48 -23.57
C GLU A 272 -29.99 -22.51 -23.08
N LEU A 273 -30.18 -21.20 -23.29
CA LEU A 273 -29.23 -20.16 -22.84
C LEU A 273 -29.27 -20.06 -21.31
N THR A 274 -28.11 -20.08 -20.66
CA THR A 274 -27.99 -20.02 -19.19
C THR A 274 -26.91 -19.02 -18.77
N TYR A 275 -27.04 -18.43 -17.58
CA TYR A 275 -26.02 -17.55 -17.00
C TYR A 275 -25.24 -18.29 -15.91
N VAL A 276 -23.91 -18.18 -15.95
CA VAL A 276 -23.01 -18.65 -14.90
C VAL A 276 -22.87 -17.57 -13.82
N THR A 277 -23.13 -17.96 -12.57
CA THR A 277 -23.12 -17.10 -11.37
C THR A 277 -22.05 -17.47 -10.35
N ALA A 278 -21.51 -18.68 -10.42
CA ALA A 278 -20.26 -19.01 -9.72
C ALA A 278 -19.44 -20.06 -10.47
N VAL A 279 -18.13 -20.00 -10.29
CA VAL A 279 -17.18 -21.04 -10.70
C VAL A 279 -16.25 -21.36 -9.53
N ASP A 280 -15.95 -22.64 -9.34
CA ASP A 280 -14.98 -23.14 -8.37
C ASP A 280 -14.35 -24.43 -8.91
N VAL A 281 -13.27 -24.92 -8.28
CA VAL A 281 -12.57 -26.14 -8.70
C VAL A 281 -12.22 -26.99 -7.47
N ILE A 282 -12.46 -28.29 -7.58
CA ILE A 282 -11.90 -29.30 -6.68
C ILE A 282 -10.70 -29.92 -7.39
N PRO A 283 -9.45 -29.60 -6.98
CA PRO A 283 -8.28 -30.31 -7.49
C PRO A 283 -8.31 -31.78 -7.07
N ASP A 284 -7.90 -32.69 -7.96
CA ASP A 284 -7.69 -34.09 -7.60
C ASP A 284 -6.28 -34.27 -6.99
N GLN A 285 -5.27 -33.56 -7.51
CA GLN A 285 -3.91 -33.51 -6.97
C GLN A 285 -3.52 -32.10 -6.50
N VAL A 286 -4.02 -31.71 -5.32
CA VAL A 286 -3.75 -30.41 -4.64
C VAL A 286 -2.26 -30.07 -4.51
N ALA A 287 -1.37 -31.06 -4.52
CA ALA A 287 0.08 -30.86 -4.41
C ALA A 287 0.79 -30.50 -5.73
N GLU A 288 0.13 -30.58 -6.89
CA GLU A 288 0.71 -30.19 -8.19
C GLU A 288 -0.14 -29.17 -8.98
N VAL A 289 -1.44 -29.03 -8.71
CA VAL A 289 -2.28 -27.99 -9.34
C VAL A 289 -1.97 -26.62 -8.72
N HIS A 290 -1.32 -25.75 -9.50
CA HIS A 290 -0.92 -24.40 -9.09
C HIS A 290 -2.03 -23.36 -9.29
N HIS A 291 -2.69 -23.38 -10.45
CA HIS A 291 -3.94 -22.64 -10.66
C HIS A 291 -4.78 -23.28 -11.76
N VAL A 292 -6.06 -22.91 -11.83
CA VAL A 292 -6.98 -23.34 -12.88
C VAL A 292 -7.77 -22.14 -13.41
N ILE A 293 -7.81 -21.95 -14.74
CA ILE A 293 -8.62 -20.91 -15.39
C ILE A 293 -9.75 -21.58 -16.18
N VAL A 294 -10.98 -21.13 -15.98
CA VAL A 294 -12.18 -21.70 -16.59
C VAL A 294 -12.74 -20.70 -17.60
N ASN A 295 -12.79 -21.09 -18.86
CA ASN A 295 -13.20 -20.25 -19.98
C ASN A 295 -14.37 -20.87 -20.74
N VAL A 296 -15.07 -20.05 -21.54
CA VAL A 296 -16.10 -20.50 -22.49
C VAL A 296 -15.69 -20.22 -23.93
N VAL A 297 -15.90 -21.21 -24.79
CA VAL A 297 -15.74 -21.14 -26.25
C VAL A 297 -17.11 -21.26 -26.91
N GLU A 298 -17.46 -20.22 -27.66
CA GLU A 298 -18.75 -20.11 -28.34
C GLU A 298 -19.02 -21.26 -29.33
N PRO A 299 -20.29 -21.63 -29.60
CA PRO A 299 -20.65 -22.82 -30.38
C PRO A 299 -20.06 -22.81 -31.80
N ALA A 300 -19.83 -21.62 -32.38
CA ALA A 300 -19.22 -21.44 -33.69
C ALA A 300 -17.77 -21.96 -33.79
N TRP A 301 -17.03 -21.97 -32.68
CA TRP A 301 -15.61 -22.36 -32.62
C TRP A 301 -15.38 -23.71 -31.94
N ALA A 302 -16.38 -24.21 -31.21
CA ALA A 302 -16.34 -25.50 -30.51
C ALA A 302 -15.87 -26.69 -31.39
N GLY A 303 -16.15 -26.67 -32.70
CA GLY A 303 -15.63 -27.68 -33.64
C GLY A 303 -14.10 -27.72 -33.75
N THR A 304 -13.43 -26.56 -33.68
CA THR A 304 -11.96 -26.42 -33.74
C THR A 304 -11.32 -26.92 -32.45
N TYR A 305 -11.88 -26.57 -31.30
CA TYR A 305 -11.36 -26.96 -29.98
C TYR A 305 -11.48 -28.48 -29.73
N ARG A 306 -12.62 -29.10 -30.09
CA ARG A 306 -12.76 -30.58 -30.11
C ARG A 306 -11.70 -31.26 -30.98
N ALA A 307 -11.26 -30.62 -32.06
CA ALA A 307 -10.27 -31.17 -32.98
C ALA A 307 -8.82 -30.98 -32.52
N ALA A 308 -8.53 -30.05 -31.60
CA ALA A 308 -7.19 -29.80 -31.07
C ALA A 308 -6.78 -30.83 -30.00
N SER A 309 -7.74 -31.28 -29.18
CA SER A 309 -7.50 -32.27 -28.12
C SER A 309 -6.92 -33.57 -28.66
N GLY A 310 -5.79 -34.01 -28.10
CA GLY A 310 -5.11 -35.27 -28.46
C GLY A 310 -4.16 -35.21 -29.66
N GLN A 311 -3.97 -34.05 -30.31
CA GLN A 311 -3.11 -33.98 -31.52
C GLN A 311 -1.63 -34.28 -31.25
N ASP A 312 -1.12 -34.00 -30.06
CA ASP A 312 0.26 -34.30 -29.64
C ASP A 312 0.42 -35.71 -29.03
N GLY A 313 -0.69 -36.45 -28.89
CA GLY A 313 -0.73 -37.78 -28.28
C GLY A 313 -1.09 -37.80 -26.78
N ASN A 314 -1.22 -36.63 -26.15
CA ASN A 314 -1.62 -36.48 -24.74
C ASN A 314 -3.06 -35.96 -24.64
N PRO A 315 -3.81 -36.26 -23.55
CA PRO A 315 -5.13 -35.64 -23.29
C PRO A 315 -5.09 -34.11 -23.38
N GLY A 316 -6.10 -33.47 -23.98
CA GLY A 316 -6.13 -32.01 -24.14
C GLY A 316 -5.11 -31.48 -25.17
N TRP A 317 -4.65 -30.25 -25.00
CA TRP A 317 -3.58 -29.60 -25.78
C TRP A 317 -2.74 -28.67 -24.88
N PRO A 318 -1.53 -28.24 -25.26
CA PRO A 318 -0.79 -27.22 -24.51
C PRO A 318 -1.54 -25.88 -24.51
N CYS A 319 -1.72 -25.24 -23.35
CA CYS A 319 -2.34 -23.91 -23.28
C CYS A 319 -1.42 -22.81 -23.81
N LEU A 320 -2.04 -21.72 -24.28
CA LEU A 320 -1.46 -20.40 -24.48
C LEU A 320 -2.55 -19.36 -24.14
N LEU A 321 -2.23 -18.27 -23.45
CA LEU A 321 -3.19 -17.27 -22.96
C LEU A 321 -4.37 -17.95 -22.23
N SER A 322 -5.61 -17.48 -22.42
CA SER A 322 -6.87 -18.06 -21.91
C SER A 322 -7.24 -19.42 -22.54
N GLY A 323 -6.27 -20.29 -22.79
CA GLY A 323 -6.41 -21.57 -23.50
C GLY A 323 -6.76 -21.44 -24.99
N GLY A 324 -6.41 -20.32 -25.62
CA GLY A 324 -6.79 -19.99 -26.99
C GLY A 324 -6.14 -20.85 -28.07
N LEU A 325 -6.78 -20.93 -29.25
CA LEU A 325 -6.24 -21.64 -30.42
C LEU A 325 -5.93 -20.69 -31.61
N PRO A 326 -4.81 -20.89 -32.33
CA PRO A 326 -4.44 -20.07 -33.47
C PRO A 326 -5.55 -19.97 -34.54
N GLY A 327 -5.94 -18.73 -34.87
CA GLY A 327 -7.00 -18.46 -35.84
C GLY A 327 -8.42 -18.51 -35.28
N THR A 328 -8.58 -18.63 -33.96
CA THR A 328 -9.85 -18.43 -33.24
C THR A 328 -9.80 -17.15 -32.39
N PRO A 329 -10.93 -16.55 -32.01
CA PRO A 329 -10.98 -15.54 -30.94
C PRO A 329 -10.47 -16.13 -29.61
N LEU A 330 -10.00 -15.28 -28.71
CA LEU A 330 -9.72 -15.70 -27.34
C LEU A 330 -11.03 -16.16 -26.65
N PRO A 331 -11.01 -17.27 -25.88
CA PRO A 331 -12.12 -17.66 -25.02
C PRO A 331 -12.49 -16.55 -24.01
N ARG A 332 -13.76 -16.46 -23.63
CA ARG A 332 -14.21 -15.55 -22.55
C ARG A 332 -13.99 -16.23 -21.21
N GLN A 333 -13.51 -15.51 -20.21
CA GLN A 333 -13.20 -16.09 -18.90
C GLN A 333 -14.48 -16.17 -18.07
N LEU A 334 -14.82 -17.36 -17.54
CA LEU A 334 -15.92 -17.57 -16.60
C LEU A 334 -15.46 -17.54 -15.13
N GLY A 335 -14.18 -17.79 -14.88
CA GLY A 335 -13.60 -17.74 -13.54
C GLY A 335 -12.18 -18.25 -13.48
N GLY A 336 -11.67 -18.40 -12.27
CA GLY A 336 -10.39 -19.03 -11.98
C GLY A 336 -10.35 -19.50 -10.53
N TRP A 337 -9.40 -20.38 -10.24
CA TRP A 337 -9.15 -20.95 -8.93
C TRP A 337 -7.64 -20.92 -8.64
N VAL A 338 -7.28 -20.55 -7.42
CA VAL A 338 -5.93 -20.66 -6.87
C VAL A 338 -5.99 -21.31 -5.47
N PRO A 339 -4.91 -21.93 -4.98
CA PRO A 339 -4.85 -22.44 -3.62
C PRO A 339 -5.18 -21.35 -2.59
N GLY A 340 -6.27 -21.53 -1.84
CA GLY A 340 -6.73 -20.59 -0.81
C GLY A 340 -7.60 -19.42 -1.30
N SER A 341 -8.02 -19.37 -2.57
CA SER A 341 -9.10 -18.45 -2.97
C SER A 341 -10.46 -18.89 -2.42
N PRO A 342 -11.34 -17.96 -2.02
CA PRO A 342 -12.73 -18.28 -1.67
C PRO A 342 -13.52 -18.71 -2.91
N ALA A 343 -14.67 -19.34 -2.69
CA ALA A 343 -15.57 -19.81 -3.75
C ALA A 343 -16.00 -18.67 -4.69
N GLY A 344 -15.80 -18.84 -5.99
CA GLY A 344 -15.87 -17.76 -6.99
C GLY A 344 -17.27 -17.34 -7.41
N ALA A 345 -18.06 -16.80 -6.48
CA ALA A 345 -19.33 -16.12 -6.78
C ALA A 345 -19.11 -14.77 -7.50
N VAL A 346 -19.91 -14.51 -8.53
CA VAL A 346 -19.96 -13.20 -9.20
C VAL A 346 -20.80 -12.19 -8.37
N PRO A 347 -20.73 -10.88 -8.65
CA PRO A 347 -21.55 -9.87 -7.97
C PRO A 347 -23.07 -10.13 -8.05
N GLU A 348 -23.82 -9.77 -7.00
CA GLU A 348 -25.25 -10.07 -6.89
C GLU A 348 -26.07 -9.53 -8.09
N GLY A 349 -26.94 -10.38 -8.64
CA GLY A 349 -27.78 -10.05 -9.80
C GLY A 349 -27.03 -9.98 -11.13
N THR A 350 -25.75 -10.36 -11.17
CA THR A 350 -24.94 -10.45 -12.40
C THR A 350 -24.70 -11.90 -12.81
N GLY A 351 -24.24 -12.14 -14.05
CA GLY A 351 -23.88 -13.48 -14.51
C GLY A 351 -23.47 -13.51 -15.99
N MET A 352 -22.63 -14.48 -16.35
CA MET A 352 -22.04 -14.58 -17.68
C MET A 352 -22.81 -15.58 -18.55
N ALA A 353 -23.31 -15.11 -19.70
CA ALA A 353 -24.07 -15.92 -20.64
C ALA A 353 -23.23 -17.08 -21.25
N VAL A 354 -23.83 -18.27 -21.36
CA VAL A 354 -23.29 -19.44 -22.06
C VAL A 354 -24.34 -20.03 -23.00
N GLU A 355 -24.03 -20.02 -24.31
CA GLU A 355 -24.93 -20.48 -25.37
C GLU A 355 -24.94 -22.02 -25.54
N PRO A 356 -26.06 -22.63 -25.96
CA PRO A 356 -26.14 -24.07 -26.25
C PRO A 356 -25.08 -24.59 -27.22
N GLY A 357 -24.39 -25.66 -26.84
CA GLY A 357 -23.33 -26.29 -27.66
C GLY A 357 -21.96 -25.60 -27.59
N SER A 358 -21.79 -24.64 -26.67
CA SER A 358 -20.49 -24.11 -26.25
C SER A 358 -19.60 -25.20 -25.62
N LEU A 359 -18.32 -24.90 -25.45
CA LEU A 359 -17.40 -25.70 -24.64
C LEU A 359 -16.92 -24.89 -23.44
N ILE A 360 -16.77 -25.57 -22.31
CA ILE A 360 -15.94 -25.10 -21.21
C ILE A 360 -14.50 -25.50 -21.52
N VAL A 361 -13.59 -24.54 -21.58
CA VAL A 361 -12.15 -24.76 -21.74
C VAL A 361 -11.47 -24.53 -20.40
N VAL A 362 -10.97 -25.62 -19.82
CA VAL A 362 -10.28 -25.65 -18.54
C VAL A 362 -8.78 -25.64 -18.81
N GLN A 363 -8.12 -24.59 -18.35
CA GLN A 363 -6.67 -24.39 -18.39
C GLN A 363 -6.10 -24.76 -17.02
N MET A 364 -5.33 -25.83 -16.97
CA MET A 364 -4.61 -26.27 -15.77
C MET A 364 -3.16 -25.77 -15.85
N HIS A 365 -2.67 -25.14 -14.79
CA HIS A 365 -1.23 -24.92 -14.56
C HIS A 365 -0.77 -25.91 -13.49
N TYR A 366 0.10 -26.85 -13.86
CA TYR A 366 0.73 -27.80 -12.93
C TYR A 366 2.16 -27.38 -12.60
N ASN A 367 2.48 -27.18 -11.31
CA ASN A 367 3.83 -26.95 -10.81
C ASN A 367 4.48 -28.29 -10.44
N THR A 368 5.53 -28.67 -11.19
CA THR A 368 6.22 -29.96 -11.04
C THR A 368 7.57 -29.86 -10.31
N LEU A 369 7.82 -28.74 -9.61
CA LEU A 369 8.96 -28.58 -8.70
C LEU A 369 8.63 -29.02 -7.28
N VAL A 370 7.39 -28.81 -6.83
CA VAL A 370 6.94 -29.10 -5.46
C VAL A 370 6.57 -30.57 -5.23
N ALA A 371 6.16 -31.28 -6.28
CA ALA A 371 5.75 -32.69 -6.24
C ALA A 371 6.32 -33.49 -7.43
N GLU A 372 6.29 -34.82 -7.33
CA GLU A 372 6.52 -35.72 -8.47
C GLU A 372 5.20 -35.92 -9.23
N PRO A 373 5.13 -35.66 -10.55
CA PRO A 373 3.88 -35.65 -11.31
C PRO A 373 3.00 -36.88 -11.15
N THR A 374 1.71 -36.67 -10.88
CA THR A 374 0.71 -37.73 -10.71
C THR A 374 -0.44 -37.63 -11.72
N PRO A 375 -1.33 -38.64 -11.83
CA PRO A 375 -2.55 -38.52 -12.60
C PRO A 375 -3.58 -37.66 -11.86
N ASP A 376 -3.87 -36.48 -12.39
CA ASP A 376 -4.92 -35.57 -11.94
C ASP A 376 -6.16 -35.68 -12.83
N GLN A 377 -7.34 -35.71 -12.21
CA GLN A 377 -8.62 -35.51 -12.88
C GLN A 377 -9.50 -34.51 -12.12
N SER A 378 -8.98 -33.30 -11.93
CA SER A 378 -9.66 -32.17 -11.28
C SER A 378 -11.09 -31.94 -11.77
N THR A 379 -11.96 -31.39 -10.91
CA THR A 379 -13.39 -31.18 -11.19
C THR A 379 -13.79 -29.72 -11.06
N VAL A 380 -14.26 -29.14 -12.15
CA VAL A 380 -14.88 -27.80 -12.15
C VAL A 380 -16.29 -27.88 -11.56
N LEU A 381 -16.63 -26.93 -10.70
CA LEU A 381 -17.98 -26.67 -10.21
C LEU A 381 -18.50 -25.40 -10.87
N ILE A 382 -19.75 -25.41 -11.33
CA ILE A 382 -20.42 -24.24 -11.89
C ILE A 382 -21.80 -24.13 -11.26
N ALA A 383 -22.17 -22.90 -10.86
CA ALA A 383 -23.51 -22.54 -10.42
C ALA A 383 -24.20 -21.71 -11.51
N THR A 384 -25.48 -21.98 -11.81
CA THR A 384 -26.20 -21.35 -12.92
C THR A 384 -27.57 -20.76 -12.58
N THR A 385 -28.11 -19.92 -13.47
CA THR A 385 -29.46 -19.35 -13.43
C THR A 385 -30.01 -19.08 -14.83
N ASP A 386 -31.34 -19.15 -14.99
CA ASP A 386 -32.05 -18.83 -16.23
C ASP A 386 -32.05 -17.31 -16.53
N GLU A 387 -32.02 -16.45 -15.49
CA GLU A 387 -32.09 -14.99 -15.62
C GLU A 387 -31.22 -14.24 -14.60
N VAL A 388 -30.77 -13.03 -14.99
CA VAL A 388 -29.96 -12.08 -14.19
C VAL A 388 -30.41 -10.64 -14.47
N GLU A 389 -30.19 -9.71 -13.52
CA GLU A 389 -30.49 -8.27 -13.70
C GLU A 389 -29.51 -7.64 -14.71
N ARG A 390 -28.23 -8.01 -14.62
CA ARG A 390 -27.13 -7.45 -15.41
C ARG A 390 -26.26 -8.56 -16.00
N PRO A 391 -26.49 -8.96 -17.26
CA PRO A 391 -25.55 -9.81 -18.01
C PRO A 391 -24.13 -9.24 -17.99
N ALA A 392 -23.15 -10.13 -17.90
CA ALA A 392 -21.76 -9.79 -17.64
C ALA A 392 -20.80 -10.47 -18.62
N ASN A 393 -19.57 -9.96 -18.67
CA ASN A 393 -18.48 -10.59 -19.40
C ASN A 393 -17.14 -10.48 -18.64
N GLY A 394 -16.40 -11.59 -18.55
CA GLY A 394 -15.05 -11.64 -18.02
C GLY A 394 -14.01 -11.79 -19.14
N PHE A 395 -12.97 -10.96 -19.15
CA PHE A 395 -11.90 -11.02 -20.15
C PHE A 395 -10.54 -10.59 -19.59
N LEU A 396 -9.46 -11.14 -20.19
CA LEU A 396 -8.10 -10.68 -19.98
C LEU A 396 -7.74 -9.57 -20.99
N PHE A 397 -6.95 -8.61 -20.53
CA PHE A 397 -6.51 -7.44 -21.29
C PHE A 397 -5.00 -7.20 -21.12
N THR A 398 -4.34 -6.83 -22.22
CA THR A 398 -2.92 -6.51 -22.31
C THR A 398 -2.62 -5.80 -23.64
N ASN A 399 -1.39 -5.34 -23.85
CA ASN A 399 -0.97 -4.71 -25.09
C ASN A 399 -0.82 -5.74 -26.25
N PRO A 400 -1.59 -5.64 -27.35
CA PRO A 400 -1.46 -6.54 -28.51
C PRO A 400 -0.18 -6.28 -29.34
N GLY A 401 0.66 -5.34 -28.93
CA GLY A 401 2.05 -5.18 -29.36
C GLY A 401 3.03 -6.10 -28.60
N TRP A 402 2.78 -6.40 -27.32
CA TRP A 402 3.63 -7.27 -26.50
C TRP A 402 3.51 -8.75 -26.90
N LEU A 403 2.33 -9.19 -27.34
CA LEU A 403 2.03 -10.57 -27.82
C LEU A 403 2.74 -10.96 -29.15
N ARG A 404 3.92 -10.43 -29.43
CA ARG A 404 4.70 -10.60 -30.65
C ARG A 404 6.15 -10.83 -30.25
N SER A 405 6.89 -11.68 -30.97
CA SER A 405 8.33 -11.83 -30.72
C SER A 405 9.06 -10.48 -30.91
N GLY A 406 9.90 -10.12 -29.95
CA GLY A 406 10.48 -8.80 -29.73
C GLY A 406 9.60 -7.83 -28.93
N GLY A 407 8.46 -8.28 -28.40
CA GLY A 407 7.49 -7.49 -27.63
C GLY A 407 7.70 -7.60 -26.11
N MET A 408 7.47 -6.50 -25.40
CA MET A 408 7.75 -6.36 -23.96
C MET A 408 9.20 -6.73 -23.58
N PRO A 409 10.22 -6.10 -24.21
CA PRO A 409 11.62 -6.42 -23.93
C PRO A 409 11.98 -6.07 -22.48
N ILE A 410 12.53 -7.06 -21.77
CA ILE A 410 13.05 -6.94 -20.40
C ILE A 410 14.54 -7.34 -20.48
N PRO A 411 15.48 -6.39 -20.62
CA PRO A 411 16.89 -6.68 -20.87
C PRO A 411 17.59 -7.36 -19.70
N ALA A 412 18.59 -8.19 -19.98
CA ALA A 412 19.40 -8.83 -18.94
C ALA A 412 20.15 -7.81 -18.06
N GLY A 413 19.99 -7.88 -16.74
CA GLY A 413 20.75 -7.08 -15.78
C GLY A 413 20.13 -5.73 -15.41
N ASP A 414 18.96 -5.39 -15.97
CA ASP A 414 18.24 -4.15 -15.67
C ASP A 414 17.36 -4.31 -14.41
N PRO A 415 17.55 -3.51 -13.35
CA PRO A 415 16.81 -3.64 -12.09
C PRO A 415 15.42 -2.98 -12.10
N ASN A 416 15.06 -2.20 -13.12
CA ASN A 416 13.84 -1.40 -13.11
C ASN A 416 13.26 -1.23 -14.52
N VAL A 417 13.02 -2.36 -15.20
CA VAL A 417 12.32 -2.33 -16.48
C VAL A 417 10.85 -2.01 -16.22
N HIS A 418 10.30 -1.00 -16.89
CA HIS A 418 8.90 -0.62 -16.78
C HIS A 418 8.21 -0.64 -18.15
N HIS A 419 7.00 -1.20 -18.23
CA HIS A 419 6.13 -1.15 -19.40
C HIS A 419 4.73 -0.69 -19.00
N SER A 420 4.14 0.19 -19.82
CA SER A 420 2.79 0.74 -19.61
C SER A 420 1.97 0.68 -20.91
N PHE A 421 0.65 0.58 -20.77
CA PHE A 421 -0.31 0.58 -21.89
C PHE A 421 -1.65 1.20 -21.51
N GLU A 422 -2.06 2.24 -22.26
CA GLU A 422 -3.40 2.84 -22.17
C GLU A 422 -4.33 2.36 -23.30
N VAL A 423 -5.60 2.11 -22.96
CA VAL A 423 -6.69 1.84 -23.93
C VAL A 423 -7.93 2.71 -23.64
N PRO A 424 -8.60 3.28 -24.66
CA PRO A 424 -9.89 3.95 -24.45
C PRO A 424 -11.00 2.96 -24.09
N ALA A 425 -11.84 3.30 -23.11
CA ALA A 425 -12.92 2.45 -22.61
C ALA A 425 -13.95 2.08 -23.70
N GLY A 426 -14.28 2.99 -24.61
CA GLY A 426 -15.13 2.69 -25.78
C GLY A 426 -14.55 1.62 -26.72
N VAL A 427 -13.22 1.43 -26.75
CA VAL A 427 -12.59 0.32 -27.51
C VAL A 427 -12.79 -1.01 -26.79
N LEU A 428 -12.69 -1.04 -25.45
CA LEU A 428 -13.02 -2.24 -24.67
C LEU A 428 -14.51 -2.60 -24.80
N ALA A 429 -15.41 -1.62 -24.71
CA ALA A 429 -16.84 -1.83 -24.97
C ALA A 429 -17.10 -2.36 -26.40
N THR A 430 -16.34 -1.91 -27.40
CA THR A 430 -16.43 -2.43 -28.79
C THR A 430 -15.95 -3.88 -28.94
N LEU A 431 -15.00 -4.32 -28.12
CA LEU A 431 -14.40 -5.66 -28.22
C LEU A 431 -15.08 -6.71 -27.32
N PHE A 432 -15.60 -6.28 -26.17
CA PHE A 432 -16.04 -7.16 -25.09
C PHE A 432 -17.48 -6.88 -24.59
N GLY A 433 -18.09 -5.76 -25.00
CA GLY A 433 -19.37 -5.29 -24.49
C GLY A 433 -20.59 -6.13 -24.90
N ASP A 434 -20.59 -6.77 -26.07
CA ASP A 434 -21.74 -7.51 -26.61
C ASP A 434 -22.30 -8.56 -25.62
N ALA A 435 -21.43 -9.33 -24.94
CA ALA A 435 -21.84 -10.35 -23.97
C ALA A 435 -22.37 -9.75 -22.64
N ALA A 436 -21.90 -8.57 -22.25
CA ALA A 436 -22.44 -7.77 -21.15
C ALA A 436 -23.64 -6.89 -21.57
N GLN A 437 -24.04 -6.96 -22.84
CA GLN A 437 -25.06 -6.12 -23.48
C GLN A 437 -24.76 -4.61 -23.37
N VAL A 438 -23.49 -4.23 -23.45
CA VAL A 438 -22.97 -2.84 -23.47
C VAL A 438 -22.68 -2.44 -24.92
N ALA A 439 -23.24 -1.33 -25.41
CA ALA A 439 -22.86 -0.78 -26.71
C ALA A 439 -21.56 0.06 -26.65
N PRO A 440 -20.80 0.21 -27.74
CA PRO A 440 -19.53 0.95 -27.80
C PRO A 440 -19.50 2.39 -27.25
N GLY A 441 -20.66 3.04 -27.19
CA GLY A 441 -20.83 4.42 -26.71
C GLY A 441 -21.73 4.53 -25.47
N GLU A 442 -21.91 3.43 -24.74
CA GLU A 442 -22.62 3.41 -23.45
C GLU A 442 -21.62 3.26 -22.30
N PRO A 443 -21.86 3.91 -21.15
CA PRO A 443 -21.06 3.67 -19.96
C PRO A 443 -21.28 2.25 -19.43
N TRP A 444 -20.28 1.73 -18.74
CA TRP A 444 -20.25 0.36 -18.21
C TRP A 444 -19.53 0.33 -16.86
N VAL A 445 -19.44 -0.84 -16.23
CA VAL A 445 -18.97 -0.98 -14.84
C VAL A 445 -17.92 -2.09 -14.71
N ILE A 446 -16.83 -1.82 -13.98
CA ILE A 446 -15.82 -2.80 -13.53
C ILE A 446 -16.15 -3.25 -12.10
N HIS A 447 -16.01 -4.54 -11.82
CA HIS A 447 -16.33 -5.14 -10.50
C HIS A 447 -15.12 -5.64 -9.71
N ASN A 448 -13.92 -5.63 -10.31
CA ASN A 448 -12.71 -6.19 -9.72
C ASN A 448 -11.43 -5.45 -10.13
N GLY A 449 -10.42 -5.53 -9.28
CA GLY A 449 -9.01 -5.44 -9.66
C GLY A 449 -8.43 -6.84 -9.91
N PHE A 450 -7.46 -6.95 -10.82
CA PHE A 450 -6.64 -8.14 -11.03
C PHE A 450 -5.39 -7.76 -11.82
N LEU A 451 -4.25 -8.34 -11.46
CA LEU A 451 -2.98 -8.24 -12.18
C LEU A 451 -2.38 -9.64 -12.36
N HIS A 452 -1.65 -9.85 -13.44
CA HIS A 452 -0.86 -11.07 -13.67
C HIS A 452 0.46 -10.77 -14.37
N MET A 453 1.54 -11.17 -13.69
CA MET A 453 2.96 -11.07 -14.06
C MET A 453 3.66 -12.34 -13.53
N HIS A 454 4.94 -12.59 -13.86
CA HIS A 454 5.68 -13.78 -13.41
C HIS A 454 6.67 -13.49 -12.27
N TYR A 455 7.88 -14.06 -12.30
CA TYR A 455 8.83 -14.12 -11.19
C TYR A 455 9.85 -12.96 -11.10
N LEU A 456 10.05 -12.19 -12.18
CA LEU A 456 10.94 -11.01 -12.19
C LEU A 456 10.19 -9.73 -11.80
N ALA A 457 8.86 -9.82 -11.77
CA ALA A 457 7.94 -8.75 -11.47
C ALA A 457 8.12 -8.20 -10.05
N THR A 458 8.10 -6.87 -9.92
CA THR A 458 8.23 -6.16 -8.64
C THR A 458 6.96 -5.37 -8.33
N THR A 459 6.47 -4.55 -9.27
CA THR A 459 5.26 -3.74 -9.08
C THR A 459 4.30 -3.87 -10.27
N GLY A 460 3.01 -3.72 -10.01
CA GLY A 460 1.98 -3.64 -11.04
C GLY A 460 0.83 -2.74 -10.62
N ARG A 461 0.31 -1.93 -11.54
CA ARG A 461 -0.77 -0.97 -11.29
C ARG A 461 -1.80 -0.97 -12.43
N THR A 462 -3.05 -0.72 -12.07
CA THR A 462 -4.15 -0.51 -13.04
C THR A 462 -4.95 0.72 -12.63
N THR A 463 -5.16 1.63 -13.58
CA THR A 463 -5.67 2.97 -13.31
C THR A 463 -6.72 3.37 -14.33
N LEU A 464 -7.86 3.87 -13.85
CA LEU A 464 -8.93 4.46 -14.65
C LEU A 464 -8.66 5.97 -14.78
N ILE A 465 -8.37 6.42 -15.99
CA ILE A 465 -8.14 7.83 -16.33
C ILE A 465 -9.44 8.39 -16.90
N ARG A 466 -9.97 9.42 -16.28
CA ARG A 466 -11.20 10.10 -16.68
C ARG A 466 -10.99 10.98 -17.91
N ALA A 467 -12.09 11.31 -18.59
CA ALA A 467 -12.09 12.19 -19.75
C ALA A 467 -11.54 13.62 -19.48
N ASP A 468 -11.53 14.08 -18.21
CA ASP A 468 -10.91 15.35 -17.79
C ASP A 468 -9.41 15.24 -17.45
N GLY A 469 -8.86 14.02 -17.42
CA GLY A 469 -7.47 13.72 -17.09
C GLY A 469 -7.24 13.22 -15.66
N THR A 470 -8.27 13.15 -14.81
CA THR A 470 -8.12 12.70 -13.42
C THR A 470 -8.01 11.18 -13.32
N GLU A 471 -7.28 10.70 -12.31
CA GLU A 471 -6.95 9.27 -12.19
C GLU A 471 -7.63 8.62 -10.97
N GLN A 472 -7.96 7.34 -11.13
CA GLN A 472 -8.56 6.50 -10.09
C GLN A 472 -7.93 5.11 -10.15
N VAL A 473 -7.11 4.78 -9.15
CA VAL A 473 -6.41 3.50 -9.08
C VAL A 473 -7.40 2.36 -8.78
N ILE A 474 -7.46 1.39 -9.69
CA ILE A 474 -8.33 0.21 -9.63
C ILE A 474 -7.68 -0.87 -8.75
N LEU A 475 -6.35 -1.03 -8.89
CA LEU A 475 -5.50 -1.92 -8.10
C LEU A 475 -4.04 -1.45 -8.22
N ASP A 476 -3.34 -1.36 -7.09
CA ASP A 476 -1.88 -1.21 -6.99
C ASP A 476 -1.33 -2.41 -6.23
N ILE A 477 -0.20 -2.95 -6.67
CA ILE A 477 0.58 -3.98 -5.97
C ILE A 477 2.04 -3.54 -6.07
N ARG A 478 2.64 -3.12 -4.95
CA ARG A 478 4.05 -2.69 -4.89
C ARG A 478 5.03 -3.80 -4.52
N ASP A 479 4.54 -4.83 -3.85
CA ASP A 479 5.31 -6.00 -3.41
C ASP A 479 4.73 -7.24 -4.11
N TRP A 480 5.01 -7.38 -5.40
CA TRP A 480 4.49 -8.49 -6.19
C TRP A 480 5.13 -9.83 -5.82
N ASP A 481 4.32 -10.76 -5.32
CA ASP A 481 4.67 -12.18 -5.22
C ASP A 481 3.86 -13.00 -6.23
N PHE A 482 4.55 -13.67 -7.15
CA PHE A 482 3.97 -14.62 -8.10
C PHE A 482 3.12 -15.72 -7.44
N ASN A 483 3.40 -16.09 -6.18
CA ASN A 483 2.64 -17.09 -5.45
C ASN A 483 1.26 -16.57 -4.96
N TRP A 484 1.03 -15.25 -4.93
CA TRP A 484 -0.18 -14.62 -4.37
C TRP A 484 -1.03 -13.89 -5.41
N GLN A 485 -1.43 -14.62 -6.45
CA GLN A 485 -2.33 -14.10 -7.50
C GLN A 485 -3.80 -14.29 -7.11
N SER A 486 -4.62 -13.23 -7.19
CA SER A 486 -6.06 -13.31 -6.89
C SER A 486 -6.88 -12.28 -7.65
N THR A 487 -8.20 -12.50 -7.74
CA THR A 487 -9.17 -11.51 -8.23
C THR A 487 -9.76 -10.75 -7.05
N TYR A 488 -9.48 -9.45 -6.98
CA TYR A 488 -9.89 -8.60 -5.87
C TYR A 488 -11.22 -7.92 -6.20
N ARG A 489 -12.33 -8.46 -5.69
CA ARG A 489 -13.67 -7.88 -5.89
C ARG A 489 -13.77 -6.55 -5.15
N LEU A 490 -14.07 -5.47 -5.86
CA LEU A 490 -14.22 -4.12 -5.30
C LEU A 490 -15.40 -4.06 -4.31
N GLU A 491 -15.27 -3.28 -3.24
CA GLU A 491 -16.38 -2.95 -2.35
C GLU A 491 -17.39 -2.02 -3.04
N GLN A 492 -16.90 -1.06 -3.83
CA GLN A 492 -17.71 -0.18 -4.66
C GLN A 492 -17.34 -0.37 -6.14
N GLU A 493 -18.31 -0.86 -6.94
CA GLU A 493 -18.13 -1.09 -8.38
C GLU A 493 -17.81 0.22 -9.14
N LEU A 494 -16.87 0.18 -10.10
CA LEU A 494 -16.35 1.37 -10.79
C LEU A 494 -17.14 1.68 -12.07
N LEU A 495 -17.80 2.83 -12.14
CA LEU A 495 -18.37 3.35 -13.38
C LEU A 495 -17.28 3.82 -14.33
N VAL A 496 -17.38 3.44 -15.61
CA VAL A 496 -16.48 3.81 -16.71
C VAL A 496 -17.30 4.46 -17.83
N ASN A 497 -16.92 5.67 -18.23
CA ASN A 497 -17.52 6.38 -19.35
C ASN A 497 -16.80 6.03 -20.68
N PRO A 498 -17.45 6.15 -21.86
CA PRO A 498 -16.85 5.75 -23.14
C PRO A 498 -15.54 6.48 -23.51
N ASP A 499 -15.40 7.73 -23.06
CA ASP A 499 -14.25 8.61 -23.31
C ASP A 499 -13.12 8.47 -22.27
N ASP A 500 -13.35 7.70 -21.19
CA ASP A 500 -12.31 7.35 -20.21
C ASP A 500 -11.26 6.40 -20.84
N ARG A 501 -10.12 6.24 -20.18
CA ARG A 501 -9.05 5.29 -20.57
C ARG A 501 -8.66 4.40 -19.38
N ILE A 502 -8.21 3.18 -19.64
CA ILE A 502 -7.63 2.30 -18.63
C ILE A 502 -6.14 2.16 -18.94
N ARG A 503 -5.29 2.47 -17.96
CA ARG A 503 -3.85 2.23 -17.96
C ARG A 503 -3.55 0.91 -17.22
N LEU A 504 -2.63 0.13 -17.78
CA LEU A 504 -2.01 -1.05 -17.18
C LEU A 504 -0.51 -0.82 -17.16
N GLU A 505 0.09 -0.93 -15.98
CA GLU A 505 1.49 -0.63 -15.66
C GLU A 505 2.14 -1.82 -14.95
N CYS A 506 3.38 -2.12 -15.32
CA CYS A 506 4.11 -3.30 -14.88
C CYS A 506 5.61 -3.01 -14.80
N THR A 507 6.27 -3.50 -13.75
CA THR A 507 7.69 -3.25 -13.47
C THR A 507 8.41 -4.54 -13.06
N TRP A 508 9.67 -4.70 -13.47
CA TRP A 508 10.47 -5.91 -13.23
C TRP A 508 11.93 -5.59 -12.87
N ASP A 509 12.50 -6.37 -11.94
CA ASP A 509 13.94 -6.48 -11.69
C ASP A 509 14.46 -7.76 -12.38
N ASN A 510 15.30 -7.58 -13.40
CA ASN A 510 15.97 -8.65 -14.15
C ASN A 510 17.49 -8.67 -13.92
N THR A 511 17.96 -8.24 -12.73
CA THR A 511 19.34 -8.45 -12.28
C THR A 511 19.64 -9.94 -12.06
N ASP A 512 20.92 -10.29 -12.00
CA ASP A 512 21.38 -11.63 -11.56
C ASP A 512 20.88 -11.98 -10.13
N ALA A 513 20.58 -10.97 -9.30
CA ALA A 513 20.19 -11.14 -7.90
C ALA A 513 18.71 -11.54 -7.73
N ASN A 514 17.82 -11.06 -8.61
CA ASN A 514 16.39 -11.41 -8.59
C ASN A 514 16.06 -12.70 -9.38
N GLN A 515 17.05 -13.35 -10.02
CA GLN A 515 16.80 -14.55 -10.81
C GLN A 515 16.37 -15.76 -9.98
N VAL A 516 15.39 -16.51 -10.49
CA VAL A 516 14.85 -17.73 -9.88
C VAL A 516 15.92 -18.78 -9.53
N ILE A 517 15.78 -19.40 -8.35
CA ILE A 517 16.68 -20.44 -7.84
C ILE A 517 16.12 -21.83 -8.19
N ILE A 518 16.61 -22.44 -9.27
CA ILE A 518 16.20 -23.81 -9.67
C ILE A 518 17.28 -24.81 -9.25
N ASN A 519 16.90 -25.79 -8.42
CA ASN A 519 17.76 -26.81 -7.82
C ASN A 519 18.92 -26.25 -6.97
N GLY A 520 18.65 -25.18 -6.20
CA GLY A 520 19.66 -24.52 -5.36
C GLY A 520 20.72 -23.74 -6.15
N VAL A 521 20.46 -23.46 -7.43
CA VAL A 521 21.34 -22.66 -8.29
C VAL A 521 20.52 -21.53 -8.90
N GLN A 522 20.81 -20.30 -8.47
CA GLN A 522 20.33 -19.07 -9.09
C GLN A 522 20.70 -19.06 -10.59
N LYS A 523 19.78 -18.61 -11.44
CA LYS A 523 20.05 -18.48 -12.88
C LYS A 523 20.82 -17.18 -13.15
N PRO A 524 21.61 -17.11 -14.23
CA PRO A 524 22.09 -15.82 -14.72
C PRO A 524 20.93 -15.07 -15.39
N ALA A 525 20.96 -13.74 -15.33
CA ALA A 525 20.03 -12.89 -16.05
C ALA A 525 20.11 -13.14 -17.57
N ARG A 526 18.99 -12.95 -18.24
CA ARG A 526 18.85 -13.09 -19.70
C ARG A 526 17.86 -12.05 -20.22
N ASP A 527 17.89 -11.80 -21.51
CA ASP A 527 16.80 -11.06 -22.14
C ASP A 527 15.51 -11.88 -22.04
N VAL A 528 14.45 -11.24 -21.59
CA VAL A 528 13.09 -11.77 -21.48
C VAL A 528 12.16 -10.97 -22.41
N GLU A 529 11.17 -11.65 -22.96
CA GLU A 529 10.07 -11.08 -23.74
C GLU A 529 8.74 -11.64 -23.20
N TRP A 530 7.60 -11.14 -23.71
CA TRP A 530 6.29 -11.66 -23.30
C TRP A 530 6.15 -13.16 -23.61
N GLY A 531 5.71 -13.98 -22.65
CA GLY A 531 5.50 -15.41 -22.87
C GLY A 531 4.72 -16.16 -21.78
N ASP A 532 4.14 -17.32 -22.14
CA ASP A 532 3.37 -18.20 -21.25
C ASP A 532 4.22 -19.08 -20.29
N GLY A 533 5.55 -18.97 -20.35
CA GLY A 533 6.44 -19.68 -19.43
C GLY A 533 6.69 -18.87 -18.15
N THR A 534 6.69 -19.51 -16.99
CA THR A 534 6.97 -18.88 -15.68
C THR A 534 8.36 -18.23 -15.59
N GLY A 535 9.30 -18.64 -16.44
CA GLY A 535 10.63 -18.01 -16.59
C GLY A 535 10.72 -17.00 -17.73
N ASP A 536 9.67 -16.82 -18.53
CA ASP A 536 9.38 -15.64 -19.35
C ASP A 536 8.48 -14.69 -18.53
N GLU A 537 7.94 -13.60 -19.10
CA GLU A 537 7.14 -12.62 -18.34
C GLU A 537 5.79 -12.26 -18.96
N MET A 538 4.90 -11.71 -18.12
CA MET A 538 3.58 -11.22 -18.50
C MET A 538 3.24 -9.87 -17.86
N CYS A 539 2.30 -9.16 -18.47
CA CYS A 539 1.65 -7.99 -17.90
C CYS A 539 0.18 -7.98 -18.38
N LEU A 540 -0.73 -8.51 -17.55
CA LEU A 540 -2.17 -8.60 -17.86
C LEU A 540 -3.04 -8.00 -16.75
N MET A 541 -4.25 -7.56 -17.13
CA MET A 541 -5.38 -7.27 -16.24
C MET A 541 -6.56 -8.21 -16.56
N ASN A 542 -7.38 -8.59 -15.58
CA ASN A 542 -8.72 -9.15 -15.80
C ASN A 542 -9.77 -8.08 -15.51
N ILE A 543 -10.79 -8.00 -16.37
CA ILE A 543 -11.98 -7.17 -16.14
C ILE A 543 -13.24 -8.05 -16.20
N TYR A 544 -14.01 -8.01 -15.12
CA TYR A 544 -15.43 -8.40 -15.09
C TYR A 544 -16.28 -7.16 -15.33
N MET A 545 -16.99 -7.10 -16.46
CA MET A 545 -17.82 -5.95 -16.86
C MET A 545 -19.32 -6.22 -16.87
N THR A 546 -20.12 -5.21 -16.53
CA THR A 546 -21.58 -5.16 -16.75
C THR A 546 -22.04 -3.80 -17.28
N ARG A 547 -23.30 -3.70 -17.72
CA ARG A 547 -24.01 -2.40 -17.76
C ARG A 547 -24.13 -1.79 -16.35
N PRO A 548 -24.30 -0.46 -16.21
CA PRO A 548 -24.57 0.20 -14.92
C PRO A 548 -25.93 -0.21 -14.34
N LYS A 549 -26.04 -0.21 -13.01
CA LYS A 549 -27.27 -0.54 -12.29
C LYS A 549 -28.23 0.67 -12.29
N PRO A 550 -29.48 0.53 -12.77
CA PRO A 550 -30.41 1.66 -12.89
C PRO A 550 -30.68 2.35 -11.54
N GLY A 551 -30.33 3.63 -11.45
CA GLY A 551 -30.53 4.43 -10.24
C GLY A 551 -29.53 4.16 -9.10
N HIS A 552 -28.46 3.40 -9.34
CA HIS A 552 -27.31 3.35 -8.43
C HIS A 552 -26.44 4.61 -8.58
N HIS A 553 -25.75 5.00 -7.51
CA HIS A 553 -24.98 6.24 -7.46
C HIS A 553 -23.48 5.94 -7.35
N TYR A 554 -22.74 6.30 -8.40
CA TYR A 554 -21.34 5.92 -8.60
C TYR A 554 -20.34 7.03 -8.21
N SER A 555 -20.64 7.80 -7.16
CA SER A 555 -19.67 8.78 -6.63
C SER A 555 -18.64 8.10 -5.74
N TYR A 556 -17.36 8.39 -5.96
CA TYR A 556 -16.28 8.01 -5.06
C TYR A 556 -15.96 9.18 -4.13
N LYS A 557 -15.60 8.88 -2.87
CA LYS A 557 -15.03 9.90 -1.99
C LYS A 557 -13.68 10.33 -2.56
N ALA A 558 -13.32 11.59 -2.36
CA ALA A 558 -11.92 11.97 -2.52
C ALA A 558 -11.04 11.15 -1.56
N SER A 559 -9.89 10.68 -2.02
CA SER A 559 -8.81 10.18 -1.17
C SER A 559 -7.46 10.72 -1.64
N VAL A 560 -6.52 10.77 -0.70
CA VAL A 560 -5.10 10.98 -0.94
C VAL A 560 -4.37 9.76 -0.40
N HIS A 561 -3.25 9.42 -1.01
CA HIS A 561 -2.30 8.46 -0.46
C HIS A 561 -0.87 8.95 -0.67
N ILE A 562 -0.02 8.76 0.33
CA ILE A 562 1.41 9.09 0.28
C ILE A 562 2.17 7.98 -0.47
N GLU A 563 2.57 8.24 -1.72
CA GLU A 563 3.43 7.34 -2.49
C GLU A 563 4.89 7.45 -2.05
N GLU A 564 5.36 8.67 -1.79
CA GLU A 564 6.67 8.97 -1.18
C GLU A 564 6.50 10.08 -0.13
N PRO A 565 7.20 10.00 1.03
CA PRO A 565 8.21 9.00 1.38
C PRO A 565 7.60 7.66 1.81
N GLY A 566 8.41 6.60 1.78
CA GLY A 566 8.01 5.28 2.28
C GLY A 566 8.01 5.19 3.81
N TYR A 567 7.28 4.21 4.35
CA TYR A 567 7.25 3.94 5.79
C TYR A 567 8.65 3.65 6.35
N ARG A 568 9.06 4.43 7.36
CA ARG A 568 10.40 4.48 7.97
C ARG A 568 11.54 4.68 6.96
N GLN A 569 11.28 5.38 5.85
CA GLN A 569 12.36 5.93 5.05
C GLN A 569 13.21 6.87 5.91
N ALA A 570 14.53 6.69 5.84
CA ALA A 570 15.49 7.34 6.74
C ALA A 570 16.03 8.65 6.17
N PHE A 571 16.00 9.70 6.97
CA PHE A 571 16.45 11.07 6.65
C PHE A 571 17.28 11.67 7.80
N ARG A 572 17.86 12.84 7.57
CA ARG A 572 18.58 13.66 8.57
C ARG A 572 17.85 14.99 8.79
N ALA A 573 18.17 15.69 9.88
CA ALA A 573 17.79 17.08 10.06
C ALA A 573 18.26 17.94 8.87
N GLY A 574 17.39 18.79 8.34
CA GLY A 574 17.66 19.60 7.14
C GLY A 574 17.43 18.93 5.78
N ASP A 575 17.22 17.60 5.70
CA ASP A 575 17.00 16.91 4.42
C ASP A 575 15.69 17.33 3.73
N LEU A 576 15.70 17.26 2.40
CA LEU A 576 14.51 17.39 1.55
C LEU A 576 13.81 16.03 1.43
N VAL A 577 12.67 15.87 2.11
CA VAL A 577 11.81 14.68 2.00
C VAL A 577 10.98 14.79 0.72
N PRO A 578 11.06 13.85 -0.24
CA PRO A 578 10.16 13.81 -1.38
C PRO A 578 8.72 13.59 -0.90
N LEU A 579 7.82 14.49 -1.29
CA LEU A 579 6.38 14.34 -1.14
C LEU A 579 5.78 14.02 -2.49
N LYS A 580 5.26 12.80 -2.64
CA LYS A 580 4.57 12.36 -3.85
C LYS A 580 3.23 11.78 -3.47
N PHE A 581 2.16 12.37 -4.00
CA PHE A 581 0.80 12.02 -3.60
C PHE A 581 0.01 11.45 -4.77
N LEU A 582 -0.75 10.39 -4.50
CA LEU A 582 -1.73 9.85 -5.41
C LEU A 582 -3.13 10.24 -4.94
N PHE A 583 -3.89 10.83 -5.85
CA PHE A 583 -5.22 11.36 -5.59
C PHE A 583 -6.27 10.51 -6.29
N ASN A 584 -7.41 10.32 -5.64
CA ASN A 584 -8.61 9.75 -6.26
C ASN A 584 -9.74 10.77 -6.11
N ASN A 585 -10.47 11.03 -7.20
CA ASN A 585 -11.56 12.02 -7.29
C ASN A 585 -11.21 13.43 -6.72
N PHE A 586 -9.93 13.82 -6.83
CA PHE A 586 -9.42 15.13 -6.40
C PHE A 586 -8.42 15.68 -7.44
N SER A 587 -8.38 16.99 -7.62
CA SER A 587 -7.45 17.73 -8.50
C SER A 587 -6.83 18.90 -7.77
N LEU A 588 -5.53 19.08 -7.99
CA LEU A 588 -4.78 20.18 -7.42
C LEU A 588 -5.02 21.49 -8.19
N ALA A 589 -5.12 22.60 -7.47
CA ALA A 589 -5.25 23.95 -7.97
C ALA A 589 -4.67 24.97 -6.98
N GLU A 590 -4.16 26.10 -7.50
CA GLU A 590 -3.65 27.20 -6.68
C GLU A 590 -4.75 27.72 -5.73
N PRO A 591 -4.47 27.88 -4.42
CA PRO A 591 -5.46 28.29 -3.43
C PRO A 591 -6.14 29.63 -3.77
N GLY A 592 -7.47 29.62 -3.94
CA GLY A 592 -8.26 30.81 -4.27
C GLY A 592 -8.21 31.29 -5.74
N SER A 593 -7.69 30.49 -6.68
CA SER A 593 -7.44 30.85 -8.09
C SER A 593 -8.69 30.98 -9.00
N HIS A 594 -9.78 31.61 -8.53
CA HIS A 594 -11.00 31.83 -9.33
C HIS A 594 -11.33 33.31 -9.58
N GLY A 595 -10.57 33.88 -10.52
CA GLY A 595 -10.86 35.15 -11.18
C GLY A 595 -12.02 35.09 -12.17
N GLY A 596 -13.25 34.85 -11.69
CA GLY A 596 -14.48 35.32 -12.36
C GLY A 596 -15.16 34.40 -13.37
N HIS A 597 -15.86 33.37 -12.86
CA HIS A 597 -17.09 32.89 -13.50
C HIS A 597 -18.27 32.92 -12.50
N ASP A 598 -19.10 33.97 -12.60
CA ASP A 598 -20.38 34.06 -11.89
C ASP A 598 -21.31 32.90 -12.32
N HIS A 599 -21.59 31.97 -11.40
CA HIS A 599 -22.96 31.60 -10.94
C HIS A 599 -23.03 30.21 -10.28
N ALA A 600 -22.53 30.10 -9.04
CA ALA A 600 -23.01 29.07 -8.12
C ALA A 600 -24.42 29.48 -7.62
N MET A 601 -25.47 29.03 -8.31
CA MET A 601 -26.86 29.23 -7.87
C MET A 601 -27.31 28.05 -7.00
N ASP A 602 -27.58 28.30 -5.72
CA ASP A 602 -28.29 27.40 -4.81
C ASP A 602 -29.72 27.14 -5.32
N HIS A 603 -29.89 26.05 -6.07
CA HIS A 603 -31.19 25.53 -6.51
C HIS A 603 -31.21 24.00 -6.48
N GLY A 604 -31.75 23.43 -5.39
CA GLY A 604 -32.17 22.04 -5.37
C GLY A 604 -33.54 21.85 -6.01
N GLU A 605 -33.60 21.23 -7.19
CA GLU A 605 -34.79 20.54 -7.72
C GLU A 605 -34.34 19.46 -8.72
N ASP A 606 -34.98 18.28 -8.71
CA ASP A 606 -34.69 17.20 -9.65
C ASP A 606 -34.98 17.60 -11.10
N MET A 607 -34.09 17.24 -12.05
CA MET A 607 -34.43 16.36 -13.19
C MET A 607 -33.27 16.15 -14.18
N HIS A 608 -33.14 14.90 -14.65
CA HIS A 608 -32.40 14.46 -15.85
C HIS A 608 -30.86 14.51 -15.85
N GLY A 609 -30.25 13.44 -15.28
CA GLY A 609 -29.11 12.77 -15.91
C GLY A 609 -27.79 13.55 -16.00
N GLY A 610 -27.45 14.33 -14.97
CA GLY A 610 -26.10 14.86 -14.81
C GLY A 610 -25.10 13.76 -14.44
N ASP A 611 -23.84 13.95 -14.83
CA ASP A 611 -22.71 13.09 -14.43
C ASP A 611 -22.40 13.26 -12.93
N HIS A 612 -21.86 12.20 -12.31
CA HIS A 612 -21.50 12.14 -10.89
C HIS A 612 -19.97 11.97 -10.68
N SER A 613 -19.19 12.10 -11.74
CA SER A 613 -17.71 12.22 -11.77
C SER A 613 -17.15 13.51 -11.15
N ALA A 614 -17.90 14.19 -10.27
CA ALA A 614 -17.54 15.53 -9.79
C ALA A 614 -16.29 15.51 -8.90
N VAL A 615 -15.15 15.79 -9.53
CA VAL A 615 -13.83 15.88 -8.91
C VAL A 615 -13.77 17.07 -7.94
N HIS A 616 -13.25 16.82 -6.74
CA HIS A 616 -12.95 17.87 -5.77
C HIS A 616 -11.73 18.68 -6.24
N VAL A 617 -11.79 20.01 -6.15
CA VAL A 617 -10.68 20.89 -6.54
C VAL A 617 -10.16 21.63 -5.32
N GLY A 618 -8.84 21.66 -5.14
CA GLY A 618 -8.21 22.31 -3.99
C GLY A 618 -6.71 22.08 -3.89
N HIS A 619 -6.19 22.04 -2.67
CA HIS A 619 -4.76 21.90 -2.36
C HIS A 619 -4.57 20.97 -1.16
N TYR A 620 -3.32 20.69 -0.77
CA TYR A 620 -3.02 19.93 0.44
C TYR A 620 -2.18 20.72 1.43
N HIS A 621 -2.33 20.38 2.70
CA HIS A 621 -1.45 20.78 3.79
C HIS A 621 -0.64 19.57 4.27
N VAL A 622 0.63 19.77 4.61
CA VAL A 622 1.48 18.74 5.26
C VAL A 622 1.96 19.23 6.63
N TYR A 623 1.68 18.40 7.63
CA TYR A 623 1.99 18.60 9.04
C TYR A 623 3.05 17.60 9.49
N LEU A 624 3.92 18.02 10.41
CA LEU A 624 4.94 17.20 11.05
C LEU A 624 4.60 17.09 12.54
N ASP A 625 4.48 15.85 13.04
CA ASP A 625 4.24 15.51 14.45
C ASP A 625 3.04 16.22 15.12
N THR A 626 1.98 16.56 14.36
CA THR A 626 0.83 17.30 14.89
C THR A 626 -0.52 17.04 14.20
N ASP A 627 -1.54 16.79 15.03
CA ASP A 627 -2.95 16.70 14.66
C ASP A 627 -3.66 18.07 14.65
N ASP A 628 -3.01 19.14 15.15
CA ASP A 628 -3.61 20.47 15.14
C ASP A 628 -3.49 21.10 13.75
N ASP A 629 -4.61 21.10 13.02
CA ASP A 629 -4.76 21.78 11.72
C ASP A 629 -4.36 23.27 11.72
N ASN A 630 -4.32 23.92 12.90
CA ASN A 630 -3.89 25.31 13.09
C ASN A 630 -2.38 25.46 13.33
N ALA A 631 -1.62 24.37 13.41
CA ALA A 631 -0.16 24.38 13.53
C ALA A 631 0.52 24.88 12.25
N GLU A 632 1.84 25.08 12.31
CA GLU A 632 2.64 25.40 11.13
C GLU A 632 2.70 24.18 10.19
N HIS A 633 2.52 24.43 8.89
CA HIS A 633 2.39 23.40 7.85
C HIS A 633 2.91 23.93 6.52
N LEU A 634 3.32 23.01 5.65
CA LEU A 634 3.46 23.30 4.23
C LEU A 634 2.06 23.38 3.61
N THR A 635 1.80 24.41 2.79
CA THR A 635 0.66 24.44 1.85
C THR A 635 1.21 24.34 0.43
N ALA A 636 0.77 23.34 -0.33
CA ALA A 636 1.19 23.17 -1.72
C ALA A 636 0.07 22.57 -2.60
N TRP A 637 0.24 22.72 -3.92
CA TRP A 637 -0.72 22.35 -4.96
C TRP A 637 -0.03 21.71 -6.17
N ASP A 638 1.17 21.18 -5.98
CA ASP A 638 1.94 20.44 -6.99
C ASP A 638 1.98 18.95 -6.61
N ALA A 639 1.86 18.05 -7.59
CA ALA A 639 1.71 16.60 -7.32
C ALA A 639 3.00 15.93 -6.80
N GLY A 640 4.15 16.54 -7.09
CA GLY A 640 5.44 16.26 -6.45
C GLY A 640 5.96 17.56 -5.82
N TYR A 641 6.35 17.50 -4.54
CA TYR A 641 6.93 18.61 -3.79
C TYR A 641 8.01 18.06 -2.84
N TYR A 642 8.80 18.93 -2.19
CA TYR A 642 9.82 18.50 -1.22
C TYR A 642 9.63 19.22 0.11
N TYR A 643 9.41 18.46 1.17
CA TYR A 643 9.30 18.98 2.53
C TYR A 643 10.67 19.03 3.17
N GLN A 644 11.21 20.22 3.42
CA GLN A 644 12.46 20.36 4.15
C GLN A 644 12.23 20.09 5.64
N LEU A 645 12.93 19.10 6.20
CA LEU A 645 12.93 18.85 7.63
C LEU A 645 13.63 19.99 8.38
N PRO A 646 13.15 20.42 9.56
CA PRO A 646 13.83 21.43 10.37
C PRO A 646 15.30 21.07 10.67
N GLU A 647 16.19 22.07 10.74
CA GLU A 647 17.60 21.86 11.12
C GLU A 647 17.75 21.39 12.59
N ASP A 648 16.74 21.63 13.43
CA ASP A 648 16.71 21.31 14.86
C ASP A 648 15.72 20.20 15.24
N ILE A 649 15.26 19.41 14.26
CA ILE A 649 14.48 18.19 14.51
C ILE A 649 15.33 17.17 15.29
N GLU A 650 14.79 16.67 16.41
CA GLU A 650 15.47 15.64 17.22
C GLU A 650 15.49 14.30 16.47
N PRO A 651 16.50 13.42 16.68
CA PRO A 651 16.51 12.09 16.07
C PRO A 651 15.45 11.15 16.67
N GLY A 652 14.69 10.47 15.82
CA GLY A 652 13.59 9.60 16.24
C GLY A 652 12.71 9.10 15.09
N LEU A 653 11.51 8.62 15.42
CA LEU A 653 10.43 8.38 14.46
C LEU A 653 9.50 9.60 14.48
N HIS A 654 9.13 10.08 13.30
CA HIS A 654 8.30 11.27 13.10
C HIS A 654 7.16 10.98 12.14
N THR A 655 6.02 11.63 12.28
CA THR A 655 4.85 11.43 11.41
C THR A 655 4.65 12.66 10.51
N LEU A 656 4.62 12.41 9.20
CA LEU A 656 4.12 13.35 8.20
C LEU A 656 2.65 13.04 7.89
N ARG A 657 1.75 13.98 8.20
CA ARG A 657 0.30 13.89 7.92
C ARG A 657 -0.06 14.85 6.78
N VAL A 658 -0.64 14.33 5.71
CA VAL A 658 -1.20 15.13 4.60
C VAL A 658 -2.71 15.29 4.79
N SER A 659 -3.24 16.50 4.58
CA SER A 659 -4.67 16.81 4.72
C SER A 659 -5.16 17.64 3.53
N LEU A 660 -6.20 17.17 2.85
CA LEU A 660 -6.78 17.87 1.70
C LEU A 660 -7.69 19.02 2.12
N ARG A 661 -7.55 20.14 1.41
CA ARG A 661 -8.28 21.39 1.61
C ARG A 661 -9.08 21.76 0.36
N GLY A 662 -10.25 22.34 0.55
CA GLY A 662 -11.06 22.91 -0.54
C GLY A 662 -10.43 24.18 -1.16
N ASP A 663 -11.06 24.71 -2.19
CA ASP A 663 -10.69 25.97 -2.86
C ASP A 663 -10.69 27.18 -1.89
N ASP A 664 -11.63 27.22 -0.95
CA ASP A 664 -11.71 28.18 0.15
C ASP A 664 -10.82 27.86 1.37
N HIS A 665 -9.96 26.84 1.26
CA HIS A 665 -9.06 26.29 2.28
C HIS A 665 -9.75 25.53 3.44
N HIS A 666 -11.05 25.19 3.38
CA HIS A 666 -11.67 24.36 4.44
C HIS A 666 -11.13 22.92 4.43
N ALA A 667 -11.08 22.30 5.62
CA ALA A 667 -10.74 20.88 5.77
C ALA A 667 -11.78 19.99 5.08
N LEU A 668 -11.34 19.11 4.17
CA LEU A 668 -12.22 18.12 3.55
C LEU A 668 -12.42 16.87 4.45
N GLY A 669 -11.58 16.68 5.47
CA GLY A 669 -11.56 15.45 6.28
C GLY A 669 -11.07 14.24 5.48
N VAL A 670 -10.16 14.49 4.53
CA VAL A 670 -9.52 13.50 3.66
C VAL A 670 -8.02 13.64 3.88
N GLU A 671 -7.43 12.66 4.55
CA GLU A 671 -6.07 12.71 5.09
C GLU A 671 -5.39 11.34 4.91
N ASP A 672 -4.06 11.33 4.89
CA ASP A 672 -3.21 10.13 4.98
C ASP A 672 -1.94 10.46 5.79
N GLU A 673 -1.25 9.47 6.33
CA GLU A 673 -0.06 9.68 7.15
C GLU A 673 1.05 8.64 6.93
N VAL A 674 2.30 9.05 7.11
CA VAL A 674 3.45 8.15 7.05
C VAL A 674 4.47 8.48 8.15
N THR A 675 4.98 7.44 8.81
CA THR A 675 6.11 7.56 9.72
C THR A 675 7.42 7.56 8.92
N ILE A 676 8.34 8.48 9.21
CA ILE A 676 9.73 8.50 8.72
C ILE A 676 10.71 8.33 9.90
N GLU A 677 11.97 7.98 9.62
CA GLU A 677 13.02 7.91 10.66
C GLU A 677 14.06 9.02 10.45
N VAL A 678 14.23 9.89 11.46
CA VAL A 678 15.33 10.85 11.52
C VAL A 678 16.50 10.22 12.26
N VAL A 679 17.56 9.86 11.53
CA VAL A 679 18.72 9.17 12.09
C VAL A 679 19.76 10.15 12.65
N GLN A 680 20.50 9.73 13.68
CA GLN A 680 21.72 10.43 14.09
C GLN A 680 22.82 10.31 13.04
N GLY A 681 22.88 11.27 12.12
CA GLY A 681 24.16 11.69 11.57
C GLY A 681 24.92 12.55 12.59
N ASP A 682 26.24 12.43 12.62
CA ASP A 682 27.03 13.66 12.79
C ASP A 682 26.62 14.60 11.63
N PRO A 683 26.39 15.90 11.85
CA PRO A 683 26.04 16.81 10.77
C PRO A 683 27.22 16.85 9.80
N ALA A 684 26.99 16.36 8.58
CA ALA A 684 28.01 16.34 7.53
C ALA A 684 28.59 17.75 7.36
N GLN A 685 29.89 17.86 7.13
CA GLN A 685 30.50 19.16 6.83
C GLN A 685 30.17 19.59 5.41
N VAL A 686 28.92 20.04 5.22
CA VAL A 686 28.39 20.59 3.97
C VAL A 686 29.14 21.88 3.64
N GLU A 687 30.10 21.78 2.72
CA GLU A 687 30.74 22.94 2.10
C GLU A 687 30.19 23.09 0.68
N SER A 688 29.37 24.12 0.44
CA SER A 688 28.92 24.42 -0.94
C SER A 688 30.14 24.76 -1.80
N LEU A 689 30.17 24.19 -3.00
CA LEU A 689 31.32 24.23 -3.90
C LEU A 689 31.22 25.37 -4.92
N ILE A 690 30.08 26.07 -4.99
CA ILE A 690 29.75 27.04 -6.03
C ILE A 690 29.32 28.40 -5.48
N ASP A 691 29.76 29.48 -6.13
CA ASP A 691 29.09 30.79 -6.07
C ASP A 691 28.25 30.93 -7.35
N VAL A 692 26.94 31.06 -7.21
CA VAL A 692 25.99 31.26 -8.31
C VAL A 692 26.35 32.44 -9.22
N ASN A 693 27.09 33.44 -8.71
CA ASN A 693 27.52 34.62 -9.47
C ASN A 693 28.88 34.44 -10.16
N ALA A 694 29.58 33.32 -9.94
CA ALA A 694 30.93 33.07 -10.46
C ALA A 694 30.96 32.21 -11.76
N TRP A 695 29.81 31.75 -12.25
CA TRP A 695 29.71 30.99 -13.49
C TRP A 695 30.19 31.79 -14.71
N THR A 696 31.01 31.16 -15.56
CA THR A 696 31.52 31.77 -16.80
C THR A 696 31.35 30.85 -18.01
N PHE A 697 30.84 31.38 -19.12
CA PHE A 697 30.58 30.61 -20.35
C PHE A 697 31.87 30.06 -20.99
N GLN A 698 31.86 28.77 -21.32
CA GLN A 698 33.02 28.09 -21.91
C GLN A 698 32.97 28.06 -23.45
N SER A 699 34.12 28.26 -24.09
CA SER A 699 34.27 27.92 -25.50
C SER A 699 34.38 26.41 -25.70
N ALA A 700 34.05 25.93 -26.91
CA ALA A 700 34.17 24.53 -27.32
C ALA A 700 35.61 23.95 -27.31
N ALA A 701 36.61 24.72 -26.86
CA ALA A 701 37.99 24.28 -26.65
C ALA A 701 38.38 24.21 -25.16
N GLN A 702 37.46 24.51 -24.25
CA GLN A 702 37.63 24.50 -22.78
C GLN A 702 36.64 23.54 -22.10
N ASP A 703 35.44 23.48 -22.66
CA ASP A 703 34.34 22.56 -22.40
C ASP A 703 34.77 21.08 -22.51
N SER A 704 34.65 20.33 -21.41
CA SER A 704 34.99 18.89 -21.37
C SER A 704 34.01 17.99 -22.11
N LEU A 705 32.77 18.44 -22.36
CA LEU A 705 31.74 17.75 -23.14
C LEU A 705 31.56 18.34 -24.55
N ALA A 706 32.61 18.95 -25.12
CA ALA A 706 32.61 19.52 -26.47
C ALA A 706 32.22 18.55 -27.61
N ALA A 707 32.18 17.24 -27.35
CA ALA A 707 31.64 16.23 -28.27
C ALA A 707 30.10 16.15 -28.29
N HIS A 708 29.43 16.59 -27.21
CA HIS A 708 27.96 16.65 -27.10
C HIS A 708 27.40 17.96 -27.67
N ARG A 709 28.25 18.96 -28.00
CA ARG A 709 27.78 20.22 -28.58
C ARG A 709 27.03 20.02 -29.90
N PRO A 710 25.84 20.64 -30.07
CA PRO A 710 25.16 20.69 -31.36
C PRO A 710 25.99 21.50 -32.37
N ALA A 711 25.79 21.23 -33.66
CA ALA A 711 26.51 21.89 -34.75
C ALA A 711 26.27 23.42 -34.82
N THR A 712 25.20 23.90 -34.18
CA THR A 712 24.93 25.32 -33.88
C THR A 712 24.53 25.42 -32.41
N VAL A 713 25.29 26.18 -31.63
CA VAL A 713 24.91 26.56 -30.26
C VAL A 713 24.18 27.90 -30.33
N GLU A 714 22.94 27.91 -29.86
CA GLU A 714 22.10 29.09 -29.69
C GLU A 714 21.80 29.21 -28.20
N CYS A 715 22.48 30.13 -27.51
CA CYS A 715 22.34 30.41 -26.09
C CYS A 715 22.93 31.81 -25.80
N PRO A 716 22.15 32.90 -25.88
CA PRO A 716 22.62 34.25 -25.57
C PRO A 716 22.82 34.47 -24.07
N ASP A 717 23.63 35.49 -23.72
CA ASP A 717 24.08 35.81 -22.35
C ASP A 717 22.97 36.09 -21.31
N ASN A 718 21.70 36.16 -21.74
CA ASN A 718 20.53 36.38 -20.87
C ASN A 718 19.65 35.13 -20.69
N SER A 719 20.06 33.97 -21.23
CA SER A 719 19.31 32.71 -21.13
C SER A 719 19.77 31.82 -19.98
N TRP A 720 20.67 32.33 -19.15
CA TRP A 720 21.09 31.73 -17.89
C TRP A 720 21.44 32.85 -16.92
N TYR A 721 21.03 32.75 -15.67
CA TYR A 721 21.21 33.81 -14.68
C TYR A 721 21.05 33.27 -13.24
N ASN A 722 21.30 34.15 -12.26
CA ASN A 722 21.04 33.88 -10.84
C ASN A 722 19.57 34.21 -10.54
N GLU A 723 18.76 33.20 -10.25
CA GLU A 723 17.37 33.32 -9.75
C GLU A 723 17.36 32.90 -8.27
N ASP A 724 17.10 33.86 -7.37
CA ASP A 724 17.02 33.73 -5.91
C ASP A 724 18.11 32.91 -5.18
N GLY A 725 19.29 32.72 -5.81
CA GLY A 725 20.44 32.00 -5.27
C GLY A 725 20.91 30.83 -6.13
N ALA A 726 20.10 30.39 -7.10
CA ALA A 726 20.35 29.24 -7.96
C ALA A 726 20.74 29.64 -9.39
N LEU A 727 21.44 28.76 -10.12
CA LEU A 727 21.71 28.95 -11.55
C LEU A 727 20.52 28.44 -12.35
N GLU A 728 19.67 29.35 -12.83
CA GLU A 728 18.58 29.04 -13.77
C GLU A 728 19.06 29.15 -15.23
N VAL A 729 18.48 28.30 -16.11
CA VAL A 729 18.70 28.28 -17.56
C VAL A 729 17.36 28.21 -18.31
N GLU A 730 17.01 29.30 -19.02
CA GLU A 730 15.89 29.37 -19.97
C GLU A 730 16.25 28.64 -21.28
N THR A 731 15.92 27.35 -21.39
CA THR A 731 16.30 26.55 -22.57
C THR A 731 15.54 26.92 -23.83
N GLY A 732 14.41 27.62 -23.70
CA GLY A 732 13.66 28.22 -24.82
C GLY A 732 14.49 29.16 -25.69
N PHE A 733 15.59 29.69 -25.15
CA PHE A 733 16.61 30.46 -25.88
C PHE A 733 18.01 29.82 -25.82
N CYS A 734 18.22 28.78 -25.01
CA CYS A 734 19.48 28.08 -24.81
C CYS A 734 19.39 26.58 -25.15
N ASN A 735 19.84 26.20 -26.36
CA ASN A 735 19.89 24.78 -26.76
C ASN A 735 21.09 24.02 -26.17
N TYR A 736 22.16 24.72 -25.80
CA TYR A 736 23.35 24.15 -25.17
C TYR A 736 24.07 25.19 -24.31
N LEU A 737 24.20 24.89 -23.01
CA LEU A 737 25.02 25.63 -22.06
C LEU A 737 26.24 24.80 -21.65
N SER A 738 27.40 25.45 -21.55
CA SER A 738 28.52 24.95 -20.78
C SER A 738 29.16 26.14 -20.06
N VAL A 739 29.08 26.11 -18.73
CA VAL A 739 29.63 27.15 -17.85
C VAL A 739 30.58 26.51 -16.84
N ALA A 740 31.56 27.28 -16.37
CA ALA A 740 32.51 26.82 -15.37
C ALA A 740 32.86 27.89 -14.34
N GLN A 741 33.24 27.44 -13.15
CA GLN A 741 33.77 28.26 -12.06
C GLN A 741 34.84 27.49 -11.26
N PRO A 742 35.72 28.18 -10.50
CA PRO A 742 36.57 27.52 -9.50
C PRO A 742 35.76 27.00 -8.31
N SER A 743 36.08 25.81 -7.78
CA SER A 743 35.45 25.30 -6.56
C SER A 743 35.75 26.19 -5.34
N LEU A 744 34.78 26.36 -4.45
CA LEU A 744 34.95 27.11 -3.21
C LEU A 744 35.73 26.32 -2.13
N ALA A 745 35.59 25.00 -2.09
CA ALA A 745 36.24 24.12 -1.11
C ALA A 745 37.07 23.00 -1.77
N ASP A 746 37.88 22.33 -0.94
CA ASP A 746 38.59 21.09 -1.28
C ASP A 746 37.58 19.93 -1.37
N ILE A 747 37.83 18.97 -2.27
CA ILE A 747 37.04 17.75 -2.44
C ILE A 747 38.01 16.58 -2.38
N ASP A 748 37.75 15.59 -1.52
CA ASP A 748 38.62 14.42 -1.35
C ASP A 748 37.96 13.10 -1.80
N SER A 749 38.80 12.16 -2.24
CA SER A 749 38.34 10.84 -2.69
C SER A 749 37.82 10.02 -1.50
N GLY A 750 36.50 9.86 -1.43
CA GLY A 750 35.78 9.30 -0.29
C GLY A 750 34.68 10.22 0.24
N ASP A 751 34.73 11.51 -0.10
CA ASP A 751 33.65 12.47 0.15
C ASP A 751 32.41 12.10 -0.68
N THR A 752 31.27 12.73 -0.36
CA THR A 752 30.03 12.62 -1.14
C THR A 752 29.66 14.00 -1.70
N LEU A 753 29.43 14.12 -3.01
CA LEU A 753 28.83 15.33 -3.57
C LEU A 753 27.32 15.28 -3.35
N HIS A 754 26.77 16.31 -2.73
CA HIS A 754 25.33 16.58 -2.77
C HIS A 754 25.08 17.53 -3.94
N LEU A 755 24.22 17.10 -4.86
CA LEU A 755 23.79 17.87 -6.02
C LEU A 755 22.27 17.97 -5.95
N VAL A 756 21.76 19.21 -6.06
CA VAL A 756 20.33 19.49 -6.12
C VAL A 756 20.04 20.27 -7.41
N LEU A 757 19.35 19.63 -8.35
CA LEU A 757 19.10 20.16 -9.70
C LEU A 757 17.65 19.88 -10.12
N TRP A 758 16.87 20.93 -10.36
CA TRP A 758 15.49 20.84 -10.83
C TRP A 758 15.36 21.08 -12.34
N HIS A 759 14.31 20.54 -12.95
CA HIS A 759 13.76 21.06 -14.20
C HIS A 759 12.24 21.07 -14.22
N GLY A 760 11.66 22.05 -14.91
CA GLY A 760 10.23 22.07 -15.22
C GLY A 760 9.85 21.03 -16.29
N ASN A 761 8.55 20.91 -16.59
CA ASN A 761 8.04 19.98 -17.60
C ASN A 761 8.77 20.15 -18.95
N LEU A 762 9.42 19.09 -19.42
CA LEU A 762 10.16 19.08 -20.68
C LEU A 762 9.18 18.84 -21.84
N ALA A 763 9.00 19.82 -22.73
CA ALA A 763 8.12 19.70 -23.89
C ALA A 763 8.82 20.04 -25.21
N PHE A 764 8.71 19.14 -26.20
CA PHE A 764 9.17 19.37 -27.57
C PHE A 764 8.18 18.77 -28.61
N PRO A 765 8.03 19.34 -29.81
CA PRO A 765 7.03 18.87 -30.79
C PRO A 765 7.27 17.48 -31.39
N GLN A 766 8.39 16.83 -31.05
CA GLN A 766 8.76 15.46 -31.41
C GLN A 766 9.53 14.85 -30.23
N PRO A 767 9.59 13.51 -30.07
CA PRO A 767 10.42 12.89 -29.05
C PRO A 767 11.89 13.30 -29.16
N ALA A 768 12.51 13.64 -28.03
CA ALA A 768 13.91 14.05 -27.92
C ALA A 768 14.50 13.57 -26.57
N SER A 769 15.72 14.01 -26.26
CA SER A 769 16.36 13.82 -24.95
C SER A 769 17.08 15.09 -24.54
N ALA A 770 16.92 15.52 -23.30
CA ALA A 770 17.91 16.38 -22.65
C ALA A 770 19.12 15.52 -22.21
N HIS A 771 20.25 16.18 -22.01
CA HIS A 771 21.45 15.63 -21.38
C HIS A 771 22.06 16.71 -20.47
N VAL A 772 22.29 16.37 -19.21
CA VAL A 772 22.87 17.27 -18.20
C VAL A 772 24.03 16.59 -17.47
N ALA A 773 25.08 17.34 -17.14
CA ALA A 773 26.25 16.78 -16.46
C ALA A 773 27.01 17.80 -15.59
N ILE A 774 27.56 17.30 -14.48
CA ILE A 774 28.54 17.99 -13.64
C ILE A 774 29.92 17.33 -13.85
N SER A 775 30.96 18.14 -14.02
CA SER A 775 32.34 17.64 -14.10
C SER A 775 33.32 18.48 -13.29
N ILE A 776 34.37 17.84 -12.77
CA ILE A 776 35.38 18.42 -11.89
C ILE A 776 36.77 18.13 -12.45
N ASP A 777 37.51 19.19 -12.81
CA ASP A 777 38.75 19.15 -13.61
C ASP A 777 38.63 18.28 -14.87
N GLY A 778 37.44 18.26 -15.48
CA GLY A 778 37.13 17.50 -16.70
C GLY A 778 36.78 16.02 -16.47
N ASN A 779 36.71 15.56 -15.22
CA ASN A 779 36.15 14.25 -14.87
C ASN A 779 34.63 14.42 -14.65
N ILE A 780 33.80 13.73 -15.42
CA ILE A 780 32.35 13.71 -15.19
C ILE A 780 32.11 12.97 -13.87
N VAL A 781 31.48 13.65 -12.90
CA VAL A 781 31.14 13.09 -11.59
C VAL A 781 29.68 12.65 -11.55
N TRP A 782 28.80 13.37 -12.28
CA TRP A 782 27.39 13.02 -12.43
C TRP A 782 26.88 13.42 -13.81
N GLN A 783 25.97 12.63 -14.37
CA GLN A 783 25.22 12.97 -15.59
C GLN A 783 23.86 12.26 -15.62
N ARG A 784 22.91 12.81 -16.38
CA ARG A 784 21.63 12.19 -16.75
C ARG A 784 21.27 12.52 -18.20
N ASP A 785 20.65 11.55 -18.87
CA ASP A 785 19.88 11.73 -20.09
C ASP A 785 18.40 11.64 -19.69
N VAL A 786 17.59 12.65 -20.04
CA VAL A 786 16.16 12.71 -19.68
C VAL A 786 15.32 12.74 -20.95
N ALA A 787 14.34 11.84 -21.07
CA ALA A 787 13.45 11.79 -22.23
C ALA A 787 12.60 13.07 -22.35
N ILE A 788 12.19 13.40 -23.58
CA ILE A 788 11.27 14.50 -23.84
C ILE A 788 10.12 13.98 -24.72
N PRO A 789 8.84 14.11 -24.31
CA PRO A 789 8.39 14.80 -23.10
C PRO A 789 8.69 14.05 -21.79
N ALA A 790 8.81 14.82 -20.72
CA ALA A 790 8.83 14.36 -19.32
C ALA A 790 8.21 15.46 -18.44
N ASP A 791 7.66 15.06 -17.29
CA ASP A 791 7.16 16.00 -16.28
C ASP A 791 8.33 16.64 -15.50
N ALA A 792 8.03 17.54 -14.56
CA ALA A 792 9.05 18.18 -13.73
C ALA A 792 9.72 17.16 -12.78
N GLU A 793 11.05 17.21 -12.68
CA GLU A 793 11.85 16.31 -11.85
C GLU A 793 12.88 17.15 -11.07
N ILE A 794 13.29 16.66 -9.89
CA ILE A 794 14.47 17.17 -9.18
C ILE A 794 15.42 16.03 -8.85
N PHE A 795 16.67 16.20 -9.24
CA PHE A 795 17.77 15.34 -8.84
C PHE A 795 18.36 15.89 -7.53
N ASP A 796 17.81 15.48 -6.38
CA ASP A 796 18.58 15.45 -5.13
C ASP A 796 19.37 14.13 -5.12
N VAL A 797 20.68 14.23 -5.28
CA VAL A 797 21.54 13.06 -5.47
C VAL A 797 22.85 13.19 -4.70
N ARG A 798 23.17 12.10 -4.00
CA ARG A 798 24.39 11.94 -3.19
C ARG A 798 25.37 11.03 -3.92
N VAL A 799 26.43 11.63 -4.48
CA VAL A 799 27.32 11.01 -5.47
C VAL A 799 28.71 10.77 -4.86
N PRO A 800 29.13 9.52 -4.60
CA PRO A 800 30.40 9.22 -3.95
C PRO A 800 31.61 9.55 -4.84
N VAL A 801 32.51 10.39 -4.35
CA VAL A 801 33.60 10.96 -5.14
C VAL A 801 34.82 10.04 -5.14
N ASN A 802 35.26 9.62 -6.34
CA ASN A 802 36.42 8.74 -6.54
C ASN A 802 37.68 9.51 -7.02
N VAL A 803 37.72 10.83 -6.79
CA VAL A 803 38.79 11.77 -7.18
C VAL A 803 38.97 12.83 -6.09
N SER A 804 40.21 13.24 -5.81
CA SER A 804 40.47 14.45 -5.01
C SER A 804 40.75 15.64 -5.93
N ALA A 805 40.17 16.80 -5.63
CA ALA A 805 40.32 18.06 -6.34
C ALA A 805 40.42 19.22 -5.33
N PRO A 806 41.51 20.01 -5.30
CA PRO A 806 41.68 21.08 -4.32
C PRO A 806 40.78 22.29 -4.59
N ALA A 807 40.58 23.14 -3.58
CA ALA A 807 39.87 24.40 -3.68
C ALA A 807 40.43 25.26 -4.83
N GLY A 808 39.55 25.63 -5.76
CA GLY A 808 39.88 26.34 -7.00
C GLY A 808 40.00 25.45 -8.25
N SER A 809 39.80 24.14 -8.14
CA SER A 809 39.64 23.23 -9.30
C SER A 809 38.42 23.59 -10.14
N LYS A 810 38.43 23.27 -11.44
CA LYS A 810 37.38 23.69 -12.39
C LYS A 810 36.14 22.82 -12.24
N ILE A 811 35.06 23.38 -11.70
CA ILE A 811 33.71 22.81 -11.79
C ILE A 811 33.09 23.27 -13.11
N GLU A 812 32.42 22.36 -13.83
CA GLU A 812 31.68 22.65 -15.05
C GLU A 812 30.25 22.11 -14.93
N TYR A 813 29.27 22.95 -15.24
CA TYR A 813 27.88 22.55 -15.49
C TYR A 813 27.63 22.56 -17.01
N HIS A 814 27.12 21.45 -17.53
CA HIS A 814 26.80 21.27 -18.94
C HIS A 814 25.33 20.87 -19.10
N LEU A 815 24.62 21.52 -20.01
CA LEU A 815 23.23 21.21 -20.36
C LEU A 815 23.05 21.23 -21.88
N HIS A 816 22.51 20.18 -22.45
CA HIS A 816 22.06 20.10 -23.84
C HIS A 816 20.57 19.75 -23.81
N ASN A 817 19.71 20.64 -24.28
CA ASN A 817 18.25 20.46 -24.19
C ASN A 817 17.54 20.78 -25.52
N HIS A 818 16.39 20.13 -25.73
CA HIS A 818 15.51 20.36 -26.87
C HIS A 818 14.13 20.82 -26.39
N GLY A 819 13.86 22.12 -26.48
CA GLY A 819 12.53 22.68 -26.24
C GLY A 819 12.52 23.95 -25.43
N TYR A 820 11.31 24.36 -25.03
CA TYR A 820 11.09 25.48 -24.11
C TYR A 820 10.80 24.87 -22.74
N ASN A 821 11.79 24.90 -21.86
CA ASN A 821 11.69 24.50 -20.46
C ASN A 821 12.74 25.26 -19.62
N THR A 822 12.75 25.01 -18.32
CA THR A 822 13.66 25.61 -17.35
C THR A 822 14.47 24.52 -16.67
N TRP A 823 15.76 24.76 -16.45
CA TRP A 823 16.64 23.92 -15.64
C TRP A 823 17.36 24.79 -14.61
N THR A 824 17.31 24.38 -13.33
CA THR A 824 17.78 25.23 -12.22
C THR A 824 18.65 24.42 -11.27
N LEU A 825 19.96 24.70 -11.29
CA LEU A 825 20.94 24.11 -10.37
C LEU A 825 20.87 24.86 -9.03
N LEU A 826 20.25 24.22 -8.05
CA LEU A 826 19.89 24.78 -6.75
C LEU A 826 21.07 24.73 -5.76
N ASP A 827 21.78 23.60 -5.67
CA ASP A 827 23.05 23.51 -4.94
C ASP A 827 23.98 22.45 -5.56
N LEU A 828 25.28 22.61 -5.26
CA LEU A 828 26.33 21.62 -5.46
C LEU A 828 27.33 21.76 -4.31
N ALA A 829 27.27 20.85 -3.35
CA ALA A 829 28.07 20.85 -2.14
C ALA A 829 28.87 19.54 -1.96
N VAL A 830 29.82 19.55 -1.03
CA VAL A 830 30.48 18.33 -0.55
C VAL A 830 30.04 18.02 0.89
N GLU A 831 29.53 16.80 1.11
CA GLU A 831 29.28 16.19 2.41
C GLU A 831 30.49 15.35 2.85
N ARG A 832 30.88 15.48 4.13
CA ARG A 832 31.93 14.69 4.80
C ARG A 832 31.57 14.38 6.24
#